data_AF-A0A936WNX8-F1
#
_entry.id   AF-A0A936WNX8-F1
#
_cell.length_a   1.000
_cell.length_b   1.000
_cell.length_c   1.000
_cell.angle_alpha   90.00
_cell.angle_beta   90.00
_cell.angle_gamma   90.00
#
_symmetry.space_group_name_H-M   'P 1'
#
loop_
_entity.id
_entity.type
_entity.pdbx_description
1 polymer ?
#
loop_
_entity_poly.entity_id
_entity_poly.type
_entity_poly.pdbx_seq_one_letter_code
_entity_poly.pdbx_strand_id
1 'polypeptide(L)'
;MVKLPTLLVSLLVGTSAIAASGGPDTYGYTWKDHLEPDGPVYNWIDITTTGTMVLGLGDDNVVGPFVMATDMPFYWYGRKNIWVGSNGYIAFNGGNIASPFPAIPTSGGVNDFIAGMAADMTFLGTGNQGRCYVYDVPDSTVISWVGVPFWSPLAPTYTGSNSFQIILDKSNGVITVQIQEQTGLTQNNDLVMGIESVAGSIGLQHSNDVYPVANYALQYTPPPSSSLVVLDGIPLWNTDPTSGGIFWPRNGASYQMIAAAANIGNTNLTGITLNGDLFNSTGATMITAQQVIGNIIPGLDTVVNFPPLWTPNPAGTYRFVSTVSGIANELVTTNNTRTQELVVVDTSTPTHDLKFTGAQDDLVGLSWNGGNGGVAMYIKPPYYPAYATATTVRIVSNTGLASYTMKVYDDDGPNGLPGTLLDSVMIPAAQVLTGDQVIPLTNPIHITTGGVYVQWYMIGANINIAVDITPPFSLRSYEVIDGVWAEYRDRENQDFFLGLRLAQLPVYDVGCTGFFGLADGQDIGGQTAVRAWVTNFGNQPVSSFSVKYRYGNGPITTQNYSGTAVNPGQQTLVTFGSYFVPTADMTNELCAWTSMVDDATATNDTACVSIHTYVGIDDLERIDVILSPNPARDHLVIQGLPAGRWDIEMMDATGRSVQHESSIAINGPLMWPVEQLSDGVYHLIVRQDNKAYRSRFVVRH
;
A
#
# COMPACT_ATOMS: atom_id res chain seq x y z
N MET A 1 -79.11 -55.11 6.25
CA MET A 1 -78.59 -54.80 7.61
C MET A 1 -77.12 -55.18 7.60
N VAL A 2 -76.12 -54.35 7.89
CA VAL A 2 -76.00 -53.00 8.45
C VAL A 2 -74.64 -52.45 7.96
N LYS A 3 -74.59 -51.14 7.70
CA LYS A 3 -73.41 -50.31 7.40
C LYS A 3 -72.45 -50.20 8.59
N LEU A 4 -71.14 -50.00 8.38
CA LEU A 4 -70.30 -48.92 8.96
C LEU A 4 -68.81 -49.08 8.54
N PRO A 5 -67.92 -48.07 8.66
CA PRO A 5 -67.19 -47.51 7.53
C PRO A 5 -65.66 -47.36 7.74
N THR A 6 -65.03 -46.94 6.64
CA THR A 6 -63.83 -46.11 6.45
C THR A 6 -63.00 -45.72 7.68
N LEU A 7 -61.74 -46.19 7.70
CA LEU A 7 -60.66 -45.71 8.55
C LEU A 7 -60.12 -44.39 7.97
N LEU A 8 -60.32 -43.28 8.69
CA LEU A 8 -59.73 -41.99 8.38
C LEU A 8 -58.30 -41.99 8.92
N VAL A 9 -57.30 -41.99 8.02
CA VAL A 9 -55.91 -41.72 8.38
C VAL A 9 -55.79 -40.21 8.57
N SER A 10 -55.68 -39.77 9.82
CA SER A 10 -55.29 -38.41 10.16
C SER A 10 -53.82 -38.20 9.78
N LEU A 11 -53.59 -37.42 8.73
CA LEU A 11 -52.29 -36.83 8.43
C LEU A 11 -51.97 -35.84 9.57
N LEU A 12 -51.07 -36.20 10.48
CA LEU A 12 -50.42 -35.20 11.33
C LEU A 12 -49.48 -34.41 10.44
N VAL A 13 -49.94 -33.25 9.97
CA VAL A 13 -49.06 -32.18 9.53
C VAL A 13 -48.45 -31.62 10.81
N GLY A 14 -47.21 -32.00 11.11
CA GLY A 14 -46.43 -31.33 12.14
C GLY A 14 -46.12 -29.92 11.65
N THR A 15 -46.94 -28.95 12.03
CA THR A 15 -46.56 -27.54 11.95
C THR A 15 -45.37 -27.35 12.89
N SER A 16 -44.21 -26.98 12.36
CA SER A 16 -43.11 -26.47 13.17
C SER A 16 -43.65 -25.33 14.02
N ALA A 17 -43.81 -25.55 15.33
CA ALA A 17 -44.26 -24.51 16.23
C ALA A 17 -43.08 -23.58 16.48
N ILE A 18 -43.12 -22.37 15.93
CA ILE A 18 -42.28 -21.26 16.38
C ILE A 18 -42.69 -20.99 17.83
N ALA A 19 -41.72 -20.81 18.73
CA ALA A 19 -42.06 -20.34 20.07
C ALA A 19 -42.73 -18.96 19.94
N ALA A 20 -43.83 -18.71 20.62
CA ALA A 20 -44.57 -17.46 20.45
C ALA A 20 -44.04 -16.33 21.38
N SER A 21 -43.21 -16.71 22.36
CA SER A 21 -42.46 -15.79 23.22
C SER A 21 -41.11 -16.39 23.66
N GLY A 22 -40.18 -15.54 24.09
CA GLY A 22 -38.86 -15.97 24.55
C GLY A 22 -38.12 -14.95 25.42
N GLY A 23 -36.96 -15.37 25.92
CA GLY A 23 -36.23 -14.68 26.98
C GLY A 23 -36.75 -15.00 28.40
N PRO A 24 -36.32 -14.25 29.44
CA PRO A 24 -35.37 -13.15 29.34
C PRO A 24 -33.95 -13.59 29.01
N ASP A 25 -33.18 -12.78 28.28
CA ASP A 25 -31.72 -12.94 28.22
C ASP A 25 -31.03 -12.46 29.51
N THR A 26 -29.69 -12.57 29.58
CA THR A 26 -28.91 -12.19 30.76
C THR A 26 -29.04 -10.71 31.13
N TYR A 27 -29.27 -9.82 30.16
CA TYR A 27 -29.54 -8.41 30.45
C TYR A 27 -30.97 -8.19 30.92
N GLY A 28 -31.91 -8.94 30.34
CA GLY A 28 -33.33 -8.98 30.70
C GLY A 28 -34.28 -8.70 29.52
N TYR A 29 -33.80 -8.63 28.27
CA TYR A 29 -34.70 -8.50 27.12
C TYR A 29 -35.61 -9.71 27.06
N THR A 30 -36.86 -9.52 26.65
CA THR A 30 -37.80 -10.59 26.29
C THR A 30 -38.34 -10.34 24.90
N TRP A 31 -38.92 -11.36 24.25
CA TRP A 31 -39.66 -11.14 23.02
C TRP A 31 -41.01 -11.85 23.01
N LYS A 32 -41.94 -11.28 22.24
CA LYS A 32 -43.27 -11.84 21.96
C LYS A 32 -43.66 -11.58 20.51
N ASP A 33 -44.35 -12.54 19.91
CA ASP A 33 -45.00 -12.35 18.63
C ASP A 33 -46.45 -11.83 18.76
N HIS A 34 -47.04 -11.47 17.63
CA HIS A 34 -48.41 -10.97 17.54
C HIS A 34 -49.52 -12.00 17.82
N LEU A 35 -49.18 -13.29 17.94
CA LEU A 35 -50.13 -14.36 18.23
C LEU A 35 -50.34 -14.53 19.74
N GLU A 36 -49.42 -14.02 20.57
CA GLU A 36 -49.53 -14.05 22.02
C GLU A 36 -50.56 -13.06 22.59
N PRO A 37 -51.16 -13.37 23.75
CA PRO A 37 -51.90 -12.39 24.52
C PRO A 37 -51.04 -11.17 24.85
N ASP A 38 -51.60 -9.99 24.58
CA ASP A 38 -50.93 -8.69 24.71
C ASP A 38 -49.63 -8.59 23.87
N GLY A 39 -49.53 -9.38 22.78
CA GLY A 39 -48.47 -9.29 21.79
C GLY A 39 -48.54 -8.01 20.94
N PRO A 40 -47.47 -7.67 20.21
CA PRO A 40 -47.47 -6.53 19.29
C PRO A 40 -48.53 -6.69 18.20
N VAL A 41 -49.14 -5.58 17.79
CA VAL A 41 -50.05 -5.57 16.63
C VAL A 41 -49.24 -5.33 15.36
N TYR A 42 -49.45 -6.15 14.33
CA TYR A 42 -48.93 -5.87 13.00
C TYR A 42 -49.53 -4.56 12.47
N ASN A 43 -48.68 -3.59 12.18
CA ASN A 43 -49.08 -2.28 11.66
C ASN A 43 -47.95 -1.67 10.83
N TRP A 44 -47.98 -1.91 9.52
CA TRP A 44 -46.95 -1.43 8.59
C TRP A 44 -46.83 0.09 8.59
N ILE A 45 -45.59 0.59 8.61
CA ILE A 45 -45.27 2.02 8.55
C ILE A 45 -44.67 2.27 7.17
N ASP A 46 -45.47 2.82 6.26
CA ASP A 46 -44.97 3.12 4.92
C ASP A 46 -44.05 4.35 4.96
N ILE A 47 -42.75 4.11 4.78
CA ILE A 47 -41.72 5.14 4.70
C ILE A 47 -41.18 5.34 3.27
N THR A 48 -41.81 4.76 2.25
CA THR A 48 -41.31 4.85 0.86
C THR A 48 -41.33 6.28 0.31
N THR A 49 -42.18 7.16 0.88
CA THR A 49 -42.28 8.58 0.51
C THR A 49 -41.72 9.55 1.55
N THR A 50 -41.52 9.11 2.80
CA THR A 50 -41.07 9.96 3.92
C THR A 50 -39.64 9.66 4.37
N GLY A 51 -39.19 8.42 4.19
CA GLY A 51 -37.82 7.98 4.45
C GLY A 51 -36.86 8.33 3.32
N THR A 52 -35.58 8.22 3.61
CA THR A 52 -34.49 8.33 2.63
C THR A 52 -34.17 6.94 2.10
N MET A 53 -34.09 6.80 0.78
CA MET A 53 -33.66 5.56 0.15
C MET A 53 -32.18 5.28 0.46
N VAL A 54 -31.87 4.07 0.87
CA VAL A 54 -30.49 3.60 1.07
C VAL A 54 -29.91 3.24 -0.29
N LEU A 55 -28.97 4.03 -0.78
CA LEU A 55 -28.26 3.78 -2.03
C LEU A 55 -26.98 2.99 -1.79
N GLY A 56 -26.60 2.13 -2.75
CA GLY A 56 -25.36 1.36 -2.71
C GLY A 56 -25.49 -0.05 -2.13
N LEU A 57 -26.68 -0.47 -1.70
CA LEU A 57 -26.93 -1.87 -1.39
C LEU A 57 -26.91 -2.72 -2.67
N GLY A 58 -26.22 -3.85 -2.60
CA GLY A 58 -26.04 -4.81 -3.67
C GLY A 58 -26.26 -6.23 -3.16
N ASP A 59 -25.23 -7.05 -3.30
CA ASP A 59 -25.14 -8.42 -2.76
C ASP A 59 -24.03 -8.47 -1.72
N ASP A 60 -24.27 -9.15 -0.60
CA ASP A 60 -23.33 -9.28 0.53
C ASP A 60 -22.54 -8.00 0.87
N ASN A 61 -23.26 -6.91 1.18
CA ASN A 61 -22.63 -5.66 1.53
C ASN A 61 -23.40 -4.86 2.59
N VAL A 62 -22.77 -3.77 3.04
CA VAL A 62 -23.31 -2.90 4.08
C VAL A 62 -23.17 -1.43 3.67
N VAL A 63 -24.16 -0.60 4.00
CA VAL A 63 -24.16 0.84 3.76
C VAL A 63 -24.32 1.59 5.08
N GLY A 64 -23.48 2.59 5.32
CA GLY A 64 -23.50 3.43 6.51
C GLY A 64 -22.14 4.08 6.78
N PRO A 65 -21.98 4.73 7.94
CA PRO A 65 -22.99 4.90 8.98
C PRO A 65 -24.09 5.91 8.61
N PHE A 66 -25.32 5.60 9.02
CA PHE A 66 -26.39 6.57 9.19
C PHE A 66 -26.41 7.05 10.64
N VAL A 67 -26.29 8.36 10.85
CA VAL A 67 -26.30 8.96 12.19
C VAL A 67 -27.74 9.29 12.59
N MET A 68 -28.27 8.61 13.62
CA MET A 68 -29.62 8.83 14.15
C MET A 68 -29.71 10.15 14.93
N ALA A 69 -30.88 10.79 14.97
CA ALA A 69 -31.11 12.07 15.64
C ALA A 69 -30.82 12.02 17.16
N THR A 70 -31.08 10.89 17.78
CA THR A 70 -30.95 10.57 19.22
C THR A 70 -30.42 9.15 19.36
N ASP A 71 -29.94 8.80 20.54
CA ASP A 71 -29.38 7.48 20.79
C ASP A 71 -30.50 6.47 20.97
N MET A 72 -30.35 5.28 20.39
CA MET A 72 -31.16 4.12 20.72
C MET A 72 -30.61 3.46 22.00
N PRO A 73 -31.40 3.36 23.08
CA PRO A 73 -31.05 2.50 24.21
C PRO A 73 -31.00 1.04 23.74
N PHE A 74 -29.84 0.39 23.86
CA PHE A 74 -29.66 -1.00 23.48
C PHE A 74 -28.75 -1.68 24.50
N TYR A 75 -29.27 -2.72 25.16
CA TYR A 75 -28.60 -3.32 26.32
C TYR A 75 -28.18 -2.26 27.36
N TRP A 76 -26.97 -2.32 27.90
CA TRP A 76 -26.46 -1.38 28.91
C TRP A 76 -25.84 -0.10 28.33
N TYR A 77 -26.03 0.16 27.03
CA TYR A 77 -25.40 1.27 26.33
C TYR A 77 -26.36 1.95 25.34
N GLY A 78 -25.91 3.06 24.75
CA GLY A 78 -26.62 3.79 23.70
C GLY A 78 -25.91 3.66 22.36
N ARG A 79 -26.68 3.68 21.27
CA ARG A 79 -26.16 3.66 19.89
C ARG A 79 -26.66 4.82 19.07
N LYS A 80 -25.72 5.49 18.38
CA LYS A 80 -25.98 6.66 17.52
C LYS A 80 -25.98 6.33 16.04
N ASN A 81 -25.15 5.39 15.63
CA ASN A 81 -24.88 5.07 14.24
C ASN A 81 -25.48 3.71 13.90
N ILE A 82 -26.08 3.60 12.72
CA ILE A 82 -26.54 2.33 12.16
C ILE A 82 -25.92 2.10 10.79
N TRP A 83 -25.61 0.85 10.52
CA TRP A 83 -25.23 0.34 9.22
C TRP A 83 -26.31 -0.62 8.76
N VAL A 84 -26.74 -0.49 7.50
CA VAL A 84 -27.80 -1.30 6.91
C VAL A 84 -27.16 -2.37 6.03
N GLY A 85 -27.40 -3.64 6.33
CA GLY A 85 -26.92 -4.76 5.53
C GLY A 85 -27.89 -5.13 4.40
N SER A 86 -27.35 -5.55 3.25
CA SER A 86 -28.14 -6.07 2.12
C SER A 86 -29.01 -7.26 2.55
N ASN A 87 -28.47 -8.08 3.44
CA ASN A 87 -29.06 -9.32 3.92
C ASN A 87 -30.14 -9.17 4.98
N GLY A 88 -30.65 -7.97 5.29
CA GLY A 88 -31.83 -7.81 6.16
C GLY A 88 -31.56 -7.63 7.65
N TYR A 89 -30.38 -7.11 7.99
CA TYR A 89 -29.97 -6.76 9.35
C TYR A 89 -29.54 -5.29 9.43
N ILE A 90 -29.48 -4.75 10.66
CA ILE A 90 -28.71 -3.55 10.97
C ILE A 90 -27.61 -3.87 11.97
N ALA A 91 -26.46 -3.23 11.84
CA ALA A 91 -25.35 -3.32 12.80
C ALA A 91 -25.00 -1.94 13.36
N PHE A 92 -24.55 -1.90 14.61
CA PHE A 92 -24.21 -0.65 15.30
C PHE A 92 -22.71 -0.32 15.28
N ASN A 93 -21.85 -1.29 14.92
CA ASN A 93 -20.40 -1.10 14.75
C ASN A 93 -19.92 -1.37 13.31
N GLY A 94 -20.85 -1.43 12.34
CA GLY A 94 -20.55 -1.84 10.96
C GLY A 94 -20.37 -3.34 10.82
N GLY A 95 -19.74 -3.77 9.72
CA GLY A 95 -19.46 -5.18 9.42
C GLY A 95 -20.46 -5.83 8.45
N ASN A 96 -19.94 -6.70 7.59
CA ASN A 96 -20.71 -7.48 6.62
C ASN A 96 -21.14 -8.82 7.24
N ILE A 97 -22.44 -9.11 7.28
CA ILE A 97 -23.00 -10.41 7.69
C ILE A 97 -23.64 -11.03 6.46
N ALA A 98 -23.08 -12.17 6.03
CA ALA A 98 -23.45 -12.86 4.81
C ALA A 98 -23.66 -14.36 5.07
N SER A 99 -24.23 -15.06 4.10
CA SER A 99 -24.43 -16.51 4.19
C SER A 99 -23.07 -17.24 4.36
N PRO A 100 -22.96 -18.23 5.28
CA PRO A 100 -23.98 -18.67 6.24
C PRO A 100 -24.10 -17.76 7.46
N PHE A 101 -25.33 -17.51 7.91
CA PHE A 101 -25.60 -16.61 9.03
C PHE A 101 -25.31 -17.27 10.40
N PRO A 102 -24.71 -16.53 11.36
CA PRO A 102 -24.44 -17.05 12.70
C PRO A 102 -25.74 -17.25 13.51
N ALA A 103 -25.72 -18.20 14.45
CA ALA A 103 -26.75 -18.31 15.48
C ALA A 103 -26.68 -17.11 16.43
N ILE A 104 -27.79 -16.77 17.09
CA ILE A 104 -27.86 -15.57 17.94
C ILE A 104 -28.16 -15.98 19.40
N PRO A 105 -27.36 -15.57 20.40
CA PRO A 105 -26.07 -14.90 20.29
C PRO A 105 -24.93 -15.86 19.90
N THR A 106 -23.90 -15.35 19.22
CA THR A 106 -22.61 -16.01 19.00
C THR A 106 -21.47 -14.98 19.09
N SER A 107 -20.54 -15.20 20.02
CA SER A 107 -19.41 -14.29 20.20
C SER A 107 -18.38 -14.44 19.08
N GLY A 108 -17.95 -13.31 18.52
CA GLY A 108 -16.91 -13.25 17.48
C GLY A 108 -17.49 -12.81 16.13
N GLY A 109 -16.64 -12.42 15.19
CA GLY A 109 -17.10 -11.78 13.95
C GLY A 109 -17.85 -10.46 14.22
N VAL A 110 -18.90 -10.19 13.43
CA VAL A 110 -19.74 -8.99 13.58
C VAL A 110 -20.72 -9.20 14.74
N ASN A 111 -20.54 -8.44 15.83
CA ASN A 111 -21.47 -8.38 16.96
C ASN A 111 -22.26 -7.06 16.93
N ASP A 112 -23.14 -6.85 17.92
CA ASP A 112 -23.89 -5.59 18.10
C ASP A 112 -24.85 -5.29 16.93
N PHE A 113 -25.77 -6.23 16.66
CA PHE A 113 -26.66 -6.16 15.51
C PHE A 113 -28.09 -6.62 15.84
N ILE A 114 -29.00 -6.26 14.94
CA ILE A 114 -30.41 -6.69 14.92
C ILE A 114 -30.68 -7.33 13.57
N ALA A 115 -30.99 -8.63 13.57
CA ALA A 115 -31.45 -9.37 12.40
C ALA A 115 -32.97 -9.29 12.33
N GLY A 116 -33.48 -8.44 11.44
CA GLY A 116 -34.92 -8.30 11.19
C GLY A 116 -35.46 -9.53 10.46
N MET A 117 -34.81 -9.89 9.36
CA MET A 117 -34.98 -11.16 8.67
C MET A 117 -33.69 -11.44 7.92
N ALA A 118 -32.61 -11.73 8.66
CA ALA A 118 -31.30 -11.89 8.05
C ALA A 118 -31.29 -13.15 7.18
N ALA A 119 -31.08 -13.01 5.88
CA ALA A 119 -31.07 -14.09 4.89
C ALA A 119 -30.26 -13.67 3.66
N ASP A 120 -29.88 -14.62 2.82
CA ASP A 120 -29.12 -14.38 1.59
C ASP A 120 -29.98 -13.60 0.57
N MET A 121 -29.86 -12.27 0.57
CA MET A 121 -30.68 -11.34 -0.20
C MET A 121 -29.84 -10.48 -1.13
N THR A 122 -30.42 -10.10 -2.25
CA THR A 122 -29.72 -9.26 -3.23
C THR A 122 -30.58 -8.09 -3.70
N PHE A 123 -29.93 -6.94 -3.87
CA PHE A 123 -30.45 -5.75 -4.55
C PHE A 123 -30.05 -5.70 -6.03
N LEU A 124 -29.28 -6.70 -6.49
CA LEU A 124 -28.74 -6.79 -7.85
C LEU A 124 -29.60 -7.72 -8.71
N GLY A 125 -29.26 -7.80 -10.00
CA GLY A 125 -30.01 -8.57 -10.99
C GLY A 125 -30.98 -7.72 -11.82
N THR A 126 -31.07 -8.04 -13.11
CA THR A 126 -31.90 -7.28 -14.06
C THR A 126 -33.38 -7.37 -13.68
N GLY A 127 -34.03 -6.22 -13.53
CA GLY A 127 -35.44 -6.14 -13.17
C GLY A 127 -35.73 -6.28 -11.66
N ASN A 128 -34.70 -6.42 -10.81
CA ASN A 128 -34.88 -6.44 -9.36
C ASN A 128 -35.44 -5.09 -8.86
N GLN A 129 -36.57 -5.16 -8.16
CA GLN A 129 -37.30 -3.99 -7.63
C GLN A 129 -37.05 -3.74 -6.15
N GLY A 130 -36.23 -4.55 -5.48
CA GLY A 130 -35.92 -4.44 -4.05
C GLY A 130 -35.35 -3.07 -3.69
N ARG A 131 -35.88 -2.45 -2.64
CA ARG A 131 -35.42 -1.15 -2.11
C ARG A 131 -35.34 -1.19 -0.59
N CYS A 132 -34.45 -0.37 -0.04
CA CYS A 132 -34.37 -0.16 1.41
C CYS A 132 -34.51 1.33 1.71
N TYR A 133 -35.20 1.67 2.80
CA TYR A 133 -35.44 3.03 3.23
C TYR A 133 -35.13 3.18 4.72
N VAL A 134 -34.62 4.34 5.12
CA VAL A 134 -34.42 4.73 6.52
C VAL A 134 -35.20 6.01 6.79
N TYR A 135 -36.02 6.00 7.82
CA TYR A 135 -36.70 7.19 8.35
C TYR A 135 -36.33 7.36 9.82
N ASP A 136 -35.85 8.55 10.19
CA ASP A 136 -35.39 8.83 11.55
C ASP A 136 -35.99 10.13 12.07
N VAL A 137 -36.52 10.06 13.29
CA VAL A 137 -37.01 11.18 14.10
C VAL A 137 -36.52 11.01 15.53
N PRO A 138 -36.55 12.03 16.41
CA PRO A 138 -35.98 11.93 17.75
C PRO A 138 -36.47 10.76 18.61
N ASP A 139 -37.70 10.29 18.43
CA ASP A 139 -38.26 9.22 19.25
C ASP A 139 -38.23 7.85 18.57
N SER A 140 -38.00 7.78 17.26
CA SER A 140 -38.06 6.51 16.52
C SER A 140 -37.23 6.50 15.24
N THR A 141 -36.71 5.32 14.91
CA THR A 141 -36.04 5.03 13.64
C THR A 141 -36.72 3.82 12.99
N VAL A 142 -37.08 3.92 11.71
CA VAL A 142 -37.69 2.84 10.92
C VAL A 142 -36.80 2.53 9.74
N ILE A 143 -36.46 1.25 9.57
CA ILE A 143 -35.68 0.75 8.44
C ILE A 143 -36.54 -0.31 7.74
N SER A 144 -36.88 -0.08 6.47
CA SER A 144 -37.79 -0.96 5.70
C SER A 144 -37.09 -1.50 4.46
N TRP A 145 -37.01 -2.82 4.34
CA TRP A 145 -36.71 -3.55 3.10
C TRP A 145 -38.05 -3.82 2.40
N VAL A 146 -38.17 -3.40 1.14
CA VAL A 146 -39.41 -3.45 0.37
C VAL A 146 -39.16 -4.22 -0.92
N GLY A 147 -39.81 -5.37 -1.06
CA GLY A 147 -39.73 -6.24 -2.24
C GLY A 147 -38.33 -6.79 -2.52
N VAL A 148 -37.51 -7.01 -1.49
CA VAL A 148 -36.13 -7.48 -1.65
C VAL A 148 -36.12 -9.00 -1.81
N PRO A 149 -35.68 -9.54 -2.96
CA PRO A 149 -35.67 -10.97 -3.20
C PRO A 149 -34.46 -11.66 -2.54
N PHE A 150 -34.54 -12.98 -2.40
CA PHE A 150 -33.37 -13.80 -2.07
C PHE A 150 -32.43 -13.90 -3.26
N TRP A 151 -31.14 -14.03 -2.99
CA TRP A 151 -30.14 -14.32 -4.02
C TRP A 151 -30.39 -15.70 -4.66
N SER A 152 -30.06 -15.84 -5.94
CA SER A 152 -30.11 -17.13 -6.63
C SER A 152 -29.00 -17.25 -7.67
N PRO A 153 -28.35 -18.42 -7.80
CA PRO A 153 -27.35 -18.64 -8.85
C PRO A 153 -27.95 -18.77 -10.25
N LEU A 154 -29.29 -18.90 -10.37
CA LEU A 154 -29.99 -19.06 -11.63
C LEU A 154 -30.60 -17.74 -12.09
N ALA A 155 -30.58 -17.48 -13.40
CA ALA A 155 -31.24 -16.31 -13.99
C ALA A 155 -32.72 -16.24 -13.52
N PRO A 156 -33.24 -15.08 -13.09
CA PRO A 156 -32.67 -13.73 -13.24
C PRO A 156 -31.70 -13.29 -12.12
N THR A 157 -31.08 -14.25 -11.42
CA THR A 157 -30.12 -14.13 -10.30
C THR A 157 -30.73 -13.77 -8.95
N TYR A 158 -32.05 -13.92 -8.82
CA TYR A 158 -32.79 -13.74 -7.56
C TYR A 158 -34.13 -14.51 -7.60
N THR A 159 -34.74 -14.73 -6.44
CA THR A 159 -36.06 -15.38 -6.29
C THR A 159 -36.87 -14.81 -5.13
N GLY A 160 -38.20 -14.85 -5.23
CA GLY A 160 -39.09 -14.32 -4.20
C GLY A 160 -39.17 -12.80 -4.16
N SER A 161 -39.75 -12.29 -3.09
CA SER A 161 -40.00 -10.89 -2.78
C SER A 161 -40.31 -10.81 -1.30
N ASN A 162 -39.51 -10.04 -0.56
CA ASN A 162 -39.64 -9.93 0.88
C ASN A 162 -39.76 -8.46 1.29
N SER A 163 -40.79 -8.16 2.09
CA SER A 163 -41.02 -6.83 2.64
C SER A 163 -41.13 -6.90 4.15
N PHE A 164 -40.19 -6.26 4.84
CA PHE A 164 -40.10 -6.25 6.29
C PHE A 164 -39.44 -4.97 6.81
N GLN A 165 -39.62 -4.68 8.09
CA GLN A 165 -39.03 -3.50 8.71
C GLN A 165 -38.57 -3.75 10.14
N ILE A 166 -37.52 -3.02 10.54
CA ILE A 166 -37.04 -2.88 11.91
C ILE A 166 -37.45 -1.49 12.39
N ILE A 167 -38.14 -1.43 13.53
CA ILE A 167 -38.58 -0.20 14.18
C ILE A 167 -37.88 -0.13 15.53
N LEU A 168 -37.12 0.94 15.73
CA LEU A 168 -36.45 1.27 16.97
C LEU A 168 -37.27 2.36 17.68
N ASP A 169 -37.76 2.07 18.88
CA ASP A 169 -38.33 3.08 19.78
C ASP A 169 -37.23 3.58 20.71
N LYS A 170 -36.73 4.80 20.42
CA LYS A 170 -35.60 5.38 21.13
C LYS A 170 -35.98 5.95 22.50
N SER A 171 -37.28 6.04 22.80
CA SER A 171 -37.76 6.54 24.09
C SER A 171 -37.69 5.49 25.21
N ASN A 172 -37.73 4.20 24.85
CA ASN A 172 -37.82 3.10 25.80
C ASN A 172 -36.97 1.88 25.44
N GLY A 173 -36.31 1.85 24.27
CA GLY A 173 -35.45 0.75 23.83
C GLY A 173 -36.20 -0.45 23.25
N VAL A 174 -37.51 -0.35 23.02
CA VAL A 174 -38.29 -1.41 22.37
C VAL A 174 -37.90 -1.52 20.90
N ILE A 175 -37.72 -2.76 20.43
CA ILE A 175 -37.43 -3.08 19.04
C ILE A 175 -38.61 -3.87 18.49
N THR A 176 -39.20 -3.42 17.39
CA THR A 176 -40.27 -4.15 16.70
C THR A 176 -39.82 -4.54 15.30
N VAL A 177 -39.95 -5.82 14.96
CA VAL A 177 -39.78 -6.35 13.61
C VAL A 177 -41.15 -6.65 13.05
N GLN A 178 -41.44 -6.18 11.83
CA GLN A 178 -42.67 -6.50 11.14
C GLN A 178 -42.38 -7.10 9.76
N ILE A 179 -43.05 -8.21 9.45
CA ILE A 179 -42.98 -8.89 8.15
C ILE A 179 -44.29 -8.65 7.44
N GLN A 180 -44.27 -7.87 6.36
CA GLN A 180 -45.43 -7.69 5.49
C GLN A 180 -45.58 -8.85 4.53
N GLU A 181 -44.49 -9.26 3.90
CA GLU A 181 -44.47 -10.31 2.89
C GLU A 181 -43.17 -11.10 3.00
N GLN A 182 -43.28 -12.43 2.87
CA GLN A 182 -42.16 -13.34 2.66
C GLN A 182 -42.56 -14.30 1.55
N THR A 183 -41.79 -14.31 0.46
CA THR A 183 -41.97 -15.27 -0.63
C THR A 183 -40.61 -15.75 -1.15
N GLY A 184 -40.60 -16.94 -1.76
CA GLY A 184 -39.36 -17.58 -2.22
C GLY A 184 -38.67 -18.38 -1.10
N LEU A 185 -37.52 -18.96 -1.45
CA LEU A 185 -36.68 -19.76 -0.56
C LEU A 185 -35.22 -19.35 -0.77
N THR A 186 -34.43 -19.32 0.30
CA THR A 186 -32.97 -19.16 0.19
C THR A 186 -32.34 -20.45 -0.35
N GLN A 187 -31.08 -20.40 -0.77
CA GLN A 187 -30.40 -21.57 -1.33
C GLN A 187 -30.16 -22.67 -0.28
N ASN A 188 -29.86 -22.29 0.96
CA ASN A 188 -29.38 -23.21 2.00
C ASN A 188 -30.34 -23.32 3.20
N ASN A 189 -31.55 -22.77 3.09
CA ASN A 189 -32.51 -22.65 4.19
C ASN A 189 -31.97 -21.87 5.40
N ASP A 190 -31.13 -20.87 5.11
CA ASP A 190 -30.36 -20.06 6.02
C ASP A 190 -31.01 -18.68 6.23
N LEU A 191 -31.84 -18.57 7.27
CA LEU A 191 -32.30 -17.29 7.77
C LEU A 191 -32.30 -17.21 9.30
N VAL A 192 -32.05 -16.03 9.85
CA VAL A 192 -32.09 -15.77 11.28
C VAL A 192 -32.83 -14.48 11.62
N MET A 193 -33.54 -14.50 12.74
CA MET A 193 -34.15 -13.31 13.35
C MET A 193 -33.70 -13.23 14.81
N GLY A 194 -33.23 -12.07 15.25
CA GLY A 194 -32.65 -11.94 16.58
C GLY A 194 -32.06 -10.58 16.88
N ILE A 195 -31.66 -10.40 18.14
CA ILE A 195 -30.90 -9.25 18.62
C ILE A 195 -29.68 -9.73 19.41
N GLU A 196 -28.59 -9.00 19.33
CA GLU A 196 -27.35 -9.34 20.04
C GLU A 196 -26.59 -8.09 20.51
N SER A 197 -26.03 -8.18 21.71
CA SER A 197 -25.22 -7.12 22.32
C SER A 197 -23.81 -7.03 21.72
N VAL A 198 -23.08 -5.99 22.10
CA VAL A 198 -21.67 -5.77 21.73
C VAL A 198 -20.74 -6.89 22.18
N ALA A 199 -21.13 -7.64 23.21
CA ALA A 199 -20.38 -8.75 23.75
C ALA A 199 -20.50 -10.03 22.90
N GLY A 200 -21.52 -10.14 22.04
CA GLY A 200 -21.80 -11.37 21.29
C GLY A 200 -22.21 -12.58 22.14
N SER A 201 -22.34 -12.41 23.46
CA SER A 201 -22.66 -13.49 24.41
C SER A 201 -24.01 -13.30 25.09
N ILE A 202 -24.62 -12.13 24.88
CA ILE A 202 -25.95 -11.77 25.38
C ILE A 202 -26.78 -11.34 24.19
N GLY A 203 -27.89 -12.03 23.97
CA GLY A 203 -28.75 -11.89 22.80
C GLY A 203 -29.99 -12.77 22.90
N LEU A 204 -30.92 -12.58 21.98
CA LEU A 204 -32.10 -13.42 21.80
C LEU A 204 -32.30 -13.76 20.33
N GLN A 205 -32.22 -15.04 20.01
CA GLN A 205 -32.74 -15.57 18.75
C GLN A 205 -34.23 -15.85 18.87
N HIS A 206 -34.97 -15.36 17.90
CA HIS A 206 -36.37 -15.72 17.69
C HIS A 206 -36.47 -16.98 16.83
N SER A 207 -35.80 -16.97 15.67
CA SER A 207 -35.83 -18.08 14.72
C SER A 207 -34.48 -18.32 14.06
N ASN A 208 -34.24 -19.59 13.71
CA ASN A 208 -33.16 -20.07 12.87
C ASN A 208 -33.78 -20.99 11.83
N ASP A 209 -33.52 -20.75 10.56
CA ASP A 209 -33.92 -21.62 9.44
C ASP A 209 -35.45 -21.81 9.34
N VAL A 210 -36.21 -20.85 9.86
CA VAL A 210 -37.68 -20.83 9.84
C VAL A 210 -38.19 -19.53 9.23
N TYR A 211 -38.91 -19.65 8.12
CA TYR A 211 -39.49 -18.52 7.39
C TYR A 211 -40.67 -17.91 8.15
N PRO A 212 -40.70 -16.58 8.34
CA PRO A 212 -41.85 -15.92 8.92
C PRO A 212 -43.04 -15.91 7.96
N VAL A 213 -44.25 -15.85 8.52
CA VAL A 213 -45.47 -15.68 7.73
C VAL A 213 -45.72 -14.20 7.42
N ALA A 214 -46.54 -13.93 6.40
CA ALA A 214 -46.97 -12.56 6.08
C ALA A 214 -47.83 -11.94 7.19
N ASN A 215 -47.79 -10.61 7.30
CA ASN A 215 -48.46 -9.82 8.34
C ASN A 215 -48.07 -10.22 9.78
N TYR A 216 -46.79 -10.56 9.98
CA TYR A 216 -46.26 -10.96 11.28
C TYR A 216 -45.62 -9.78 12.01
N ALA A 217 -45.79 -9.69 13.33
CA ALA A 217 -45.05 -8.76 14.16
C ALA A 217 -44.38 -9.47 15.35
N LEU A 218 -43.17 -9.02 15.66
CA LEU A 218 -42.31 -9.49 16.74
C LEU A 218 -41.80 -8.27 17.50
N GLN A 219 -41.87 -8.30 18.82
CA GLN A 219 -41.37 -7.22 19.67
C GLN A 219 -40.36 -7.75 20.66
N TYR A 220 -39.21 -7.09 20.74
CA TYR A 220 -38.23 -7.25 21.81
C TYR A 220 -38.40 -6.09 22.81
N THR A 221 -38.58 -6.45 24.08
CA THR A 221 -38.85 -5.50 25.15
C THR A 221 -37.72 -5.54 26.17
N PRO A 222 -37.01 -4.42 26.41
CA PRO A 222 -35.98 -4.35 27.43
C PRO A 222 -36.59 -4.44 28.84
N PRO A 223 -35.80 -4.85 29.85
CA PRO A 223 -36.25 -4.79 31.24
C PRO A 223 -36.37 -3.32 31.68
N PRO A 224 -37.29 -2.97 32.60
CA PRO A 224 -37.38 -1.60 33.15
C PRO A 224 -36.08 -1.12 33.84
N SER A 225 -35.30 -2.07 34.33
CA SER A 225 -33.96 -1.88 34.89
C SER A 225 -33.22 -3.21 34.88
N SER A 226 -31.91 -3.20 34.68
CA SER A 226 -31.06 -4.37 34.83
C SER A 226 -30.09 -4.19 36.01
N SER A 227 -29.88 -5.25 36.79
CA SER A 227 -28.81 -5.31 37.80
C SER A 227 -27.53 -5.95 37.25
N LEU A 228 -27.47 -6.20 35.95
CA LEU A 228 -26.30 -6.81 35.31
C LEU A 228 -25.09 -5.89 35.47
N VAL A 229 -24.03 -6.43 36.04
CA VAL A 229 -22.72 -5.77 36.13
C VAL A 229 -21.86 -6.31 34.99
N VAL A 230 -21.47 -5.43 34.09
CA VAL A 230 -20.60 -5.75 32.95
C VAL A 230 -19.26 -5.05 33.15
N LEU A 231 -18.24 -5.85 33.44
CA LEU A 231 -16.84 -5.46 33.38
C LEU A 231 -16.28 -6.02 32.08
N ASP A 232 -15.87 -5.16 31.15
CA ASP A 232 -15.38 -5.58 29.83
C ASP A 232 -14.50 -4.48 29.24
N GLY A 233 -13.20 -4.77 29.14
CA GLY A 233 -12.18 -3.87 28.64
C GLY A 233 -11.47 -4.44 27.43
N ILE A 234 -11.53 -3.73 26.32
CA ILE A 234 -10.96 -4.18 25.05
C ILE A 234 -9.76 -3.33 24.63
N PRO A 235 -8.76 -3.91 23.96
CA PRO A 235 -7.92 -3.15 23.05
C PRO A 235 -8.77 -2.72 21.85
N LEU A 236 -9.15 -1.45 21.81
CA LEU A 236 -10.06 -0.91 20.79
C LEU A 236 -9.40 -0.90 19.40
N TRP A 237 -8.14 -0.48 19.32
CA TRP A 237 -7.39 -0.44 18.06
C TRP A 237 -5.88 -0.39 18.27
N ASN A 238 -5.14 -0.68 17.20
CA ASN A 238 -3.66 -0.60 17.10
C ASN A 238 -3.28 0.36 15.98
N THR A 239 -2.39 1.32 16.24
CA THR A 239 -1.92 2.39 15.36
C THR A 239 -3.00 3.39 14.92
N ASP A 240 -4.13 2.91 14.41
CA ASP A 240 -5.29 3.70 13.98
C ASP A 240 -6.58 2.87 14.14
N PRO A 241 -7.79 3.49 14.10
CA PRO A 241 -9.06 2.81 14.33
C PRO A 241 -9.37 1.60 13.45
N THR A 242 -8.72 1.47 12.28
CA THR A 242 -8.92 0.31 11.40
C THR A 242 -8.15 -0.93 11.90
N SER A 243 -7.10 -0.74 12.71
CA SER A 243 -6.10 -1.78 13.02
C SER A 243 -5.52 -2.45 11.76
N GLY A 244 -5.72 -1.86 10.58
CA GLY A 244 -5.39 -2.51 9.32
C GLY A 244 -3.89 -2.56 9.11
N GLY A 245 -3.44 -3.58 8.39
CA GLY A 245 -2.05 -3.87 8.09
C GLY A 245 -1.34 -2.66 7.51
N ILE A 246 -0.06 -2.52 7.88
CA ILE A 246 0.78 -1.40 7.48
C ILE A 246 2.10 -1.88 6.88
N PHE A 247 2.62 -1.12 5.92
CA PHE A 247 3.96 -1.29 5.39
C PHE A 247 4.92 -0.31 6.06
N TRP A 248 6.16 -0.72 6.27
CA TRP A 248 7.18 0.15 6.86
C TRP A 248 8.56 -0.05 6.21
N PRO A 249 9.36 1.00 5.96
CA PRO A 249 10.66 0.83 5.34
C PRO A 249 11.67 0.17 6.29
N ARG A 250 12.41 -0.82 5.79
CA ARG A 250 13.56 -1.41 6.49
C ARG A 250 14.61 -0.34 6.75
N ASN A 251 15.16 -0.31 7.97
CA ASN A 251 16.10 0.71 8.43
C ASN A 251 15.56 2.17 8.30
N GLY A 252 14.24 2.33 8.16
CA GLY A 252 13.57 3.63 8.13
C GLY A 252 13.41 4.24 9.52
N ALA A 253 12.44 5.13 9.66
CA ALA A 253 12.08 5.73 10.95
C ALA A 253 11.74 4.64 11.98
N SER A 254 12.10 4.86 13.24
CA SER A 254 11.73 3.96 14.32
C SER A 254 10.21 3.85 14.46
N TYR A 255 9.73 2.63 14.65
CA TYR A 255 8.34 2.30 14.86
C TYR A 255 7.96 2.46 16.33
N GLN A 256 6.80 3.06 16.58
CA GLN A 256 6.20 3.21 17.91
C GLN A 256 4.95 2.34 17.98
N MET A 257 4.85 1.47 18.98
CA MET A 257 3.61 0.78 19.29
C MET A 257 2.63 1.78 19.93
N ILE A 258 1.44 1.92 19.34
CA ILE A 258 0.37 2.80 19.82
C ILE A 258 -0.92 1.98 19.82
N ALA A 259 -1.64 1.92 20.94
CA ALA A 259 -2.93 1.25 21.00
C ALA A 259 -3.92 2.02 21.87
N ALA A 260 -5.22 1.86 21.59
CA ALA A 260 -6.27 2.33 22.49
C ALA A 260 -6.88 1.18 23.28
N ALA A 261 -7.28 1.47 24.52
CA ALA A 261 -8.11 0.60 25.33
C ALA A 261 -9.45 1.29 25.60
N ALA A 262 -10.56 0.53 25.56
CA ALA A 262 -11.90 1.05 25.81
C ALA A 262 -12.64 0.21 26.86
N ASN A 263 -13.55 0.84 27.59
CA ASN A 263 -14.49 0.15 28.47
C ASN A 263 -15.85 0.02 27.76
N ILE A 264 -16.17 -1.19 27.32
CA ILE A 264 -17.45 -1.49 26.65
C ILE A 264 -18.50 -2.08 27.60
N GLY A 265 -18.13 -2.27 28.86
CA GLY A 265 -19.06 -2.64 29.93
C GLY A 265 -19.87 -1.47 30.46
N ASN A 266 -20.52 -1.68 31.61
CA ASN A 266 -21.31 -0.66 32.31
C ASN A 266 -20.74 -0.30 33.69
N THR A 267 -19.60 -0.88 34.05
CA THR A 267 -18.93 -0.66 35.31
C THR A 267 -17.55 -0.07 35.07
N ASN A 268 -17.16 0.89 35.89
CA ASN A 268 -15.88 1.58 35.80
C ASN A 268 -14.70 0.59 35.95
N LEU A 269 -13.74 0.65 35.03
CA LEU A 269 -12.53 -0.18 35.05
C LEU A 269 -11.39 0.60 35.67
N THR A 270 -10.74 0.04 36.69
CA THR A 270 -9.63 0.68 37.41
C THR A 270 -8.43 -0.23 37.52
N GLY A 271 -7.23 0.30 37.30
CA GLY A 271 -5.98 -0.45 37.46
C GLY A 271 -5.78 -1.57 36.45
N ILE A 272 -6.43 -1.48 35.28
CA ILE A 272 -6.23 -2.45 34.20
C ILE A 272 -4.85 -2.23 33.57
N THR A 273 -4.29 -3.26 32.94
CA THR A 273 -3.01 -3.17 32.23
C THR A 273 -3.26 -3.37 30.74
N LEU A 274 -2.71 -2.46 29.93
CA LEU A 274 -2.61 -2.65 28.48
C LEU A 274 -1.17 -3.04 28.15
N ASN A 275 -1.00 -4.20 27.54
CA ASN A 275 0.27 -4.71 27.04
C ASN A 275 0.37 -4.44 25.54
N GLY A 276 1.59 -4.17 25.06
CA GLY A 276 1.90 -4.04 23.65
C GLY A 276 3.14 -4.88 23.33
N ASP A 277 2.98 -5.85 22.43
CA ASP A 277 4.00 -6.80 22.05
C ASP A 277 4.17 -6.85 20.53
N LEU A 278 5.40 -6.67 20.04
CA LEU A 278 5.73 -6.83 18.63
C LEU A 278 6.47 -8.15 18.44
N PHE A 279 5.96 -9.01 17.56
CA PHE A 279 6.57 -10.30 17.21
C PHE A 279 6.94 -10.34 15.74
N ASN A 280 8.00 -11.07 15.41
CA ASN A 280 8.27 -11.45 14.02
C ASN A 280 7.43 -12.68 13.61
N SER A 281 7.53 -13.09 12.33
CA SER A 281 6.82 -14.27 11.79
C SER A 281 7.16 -15.60 12.46
N THR A 282 8.31 -15.73 13.13
CA THR A 282 8.67 -16.93 13.91
C THR A 282 8.12 -16.91 15.34
N GLY A 283 7.41 -15.84 15.74
CA GLY A 283 6.90 -15.64 17.09
C GLY A 283 7.94 -15.10 18.08
N ALA A 284 9.11 -14.67 17.62
CA ALA A 284 10.12 -14.05 18.48
C ALA A 284 9.73 -12.60 18.80
N THR A 285 9.79 -12.24 20.08
CA THR A 285 9.51 -10.88 20.55
C THR A 285 10.61 -9.91 20.12
N MET A 286 10.22 -8.86 19.41
CA MET A 286 11.09 -7.76 19.01
C MET A 286 11.12 -6.66 20.07
N ILE A 287 9.96 -6.32 20.61
CA ILE A 287 9.79 -5.32 21.67
C ILE A 287 8.52 -5.63 22.47
N THR A 288 8.53 -5.33 23.77
CA THR A 288 7.38 -5.47 24.66
C THR A 288 7.32 -4.26 25.58
N ALA A 289 6.12 -3.83 25.90
CA ALA A 289 5.85 -2.76 26.84
C ALA A 289 4.50 -2.97 27.51
N GLN A 290 4.32 -2.40 28.70
CA GLN A 290 3.03 -2.40 29.39
C GLN A 290 2.76 -1.03 30.00
N GLN A 291 1.50 -0.66 30.07
CA GLN A 291 1.03 0.55 30.72
C GLN A 291 -0.14 0.21 31.63
N VAL A 292 -0.04 0.61 32.89
CA VAL A 292 -1.19 0.57 33.80
C VAL A 292 -2.09 1.76 33.51
N ILE A 293 -3.36 1.48 33.30
CA ILE A 293 -4.40 2.48 33.09
C ILE A 293 -5.18 2.63 34.40
N GLY A 294 -5.13 3.83 34.96
CA GLY A 294 -5.73 4.11 36.27
C GLY A 294 -7.25 3.96 36.27
N ASN A 295 -7.92 4.44 35.22
CA ASN A 295 -9.38 4.50 35.16
C ASN A 295 -9.91 4.61 33.71
N ILE A 296 -10.91 3.80 33.35
CA ILE A 296 -11.73 4.00 32.15
C ILE A 296 -13.22 3.83 32.52
N ILE A 297 -13.99 4.91 32.37
CA ILE A 297 -15.43 4.94 32.61
C ILE A 297 -16.16 4.28 31.42
N PRO A 298 -17.32 3.62 31.62
CA PRO A 298 -18.12 3.03 30.55
C PRO A 298 -18.29 3.96 29.34
N GLY A 299 -18.07 3.41 28.14
CA GLY A 299 -18.22 4.12 26.87
C GLY A 299 -17.05 5.05 26.49
N LEU A 300 -16.01 5.15 27.32
CA LEU A 300 -14.80 5.93 27.01
C LEU A 300 -13.62 5.02 26.64
N ASP A 301 -12.62 5.64 26.00
CA ASP A 301 -11.35 5.03 25.63
C ASP A 301 -10.15 5.85 26.14
N THR A 302 -8.96 5.26 26.02
CA THR A 302 -7.69 5.93 26.28
C THR A 302 -6.62 5.40 25.34
N VAL A 303 -5.74 6.29 24.87
CA VAL A 303 -4.64 5.96 23.96
C VAL A 303 -3.34 5.81 24.75
N VAL A 304 -2.63 4.71 24.49
CA VAL A 304 -1.32 4.42 25.06
C VAL A 304 -0.27 4.44 23.95
N ASN A 305 0.74 5.28 24.16
CA ASN A 305 1.97 5.30 23.37
C ASN A 305 3.04 4.53 24.14
N PHE A 306 3.45 3.37 23.66
CA PHE A 306 4.41 2.52 24.37
C PHE A 306 5.86 2.93 24.07
N PRO A 307 6.68 3.31 25.07
CA PRO A 307 8.14 3.21 24.98
C PRO A 307 8.59 1.78 25.33
N PRO A 308 9.64 1.21 24.71
CA PRO A 308 10.60 1.85 23.79
C PRO A 308 10.15 1.87 22.31
N LEU A 309 10.92 2.56 21.46
CA LEU A 309 10.78 2.50 19.99
C LEU A 309 11.57 1.32 19.42
N TRP A 310 11.12 0.77 18.29
CA TRP A 310 11.80 -0.32 17.57
C TRP A 310 12.35 0.15 16.22
N THR A 311 13.58 -0.24 15.87
CA THR A 311 14.13 0.03 14.53
C THR A 311 13.82 -1.14 13.58
N PRO A 312 13.07 -0.93 12.49
CA PRO A 312 12.59 -2.03 11.63
C PRO A 312 13.70 -2.74 10.85
N ASN A 313 14.11 -3.93 11.30
CA ASN A 313 15.11 -4.77 10.64
C ASN A 313 15.06 -6.19 11.23
N PRO A 314 15.13 -7.27 10.41
CA PRO A 314 15.16 -7.33 8.93
C PRO A 314 13.82 -6.97 8.25
N ALA A 315 13.79 -7.00 6.91
CA ALA A 315 12.54 -7.02 6.16
C ALA A 315 11.79 -8.34 6.41
N GLY A 316 10.46 -8.29 6.40
CA GLY A 316 9.58 -9.44 6.67
C GLY A 316 8.27 -9.05 7.35
N THR A 317 7.45 -10.06 7.65
CA THR A 317 6.17 -9.89 8.33
C THR A 317 6.34 -9.94 9.85
N TYR A 318 5.64 -9.03 10.51
CA TYR A 318 5.56 -8.85 11.95
C TYR A 318 4.10 -8.70 12.37
N ARG A 319 3.82 -8.88 13.65
CA ARG A 319 2.51 -8.58 14.23
C ARG A 319 2.67 -7.76 15.49
N PHE A 320 1.94 -6.67 15.57
CA PHE A 320 1.76 -5.90 16.79
C PHE A 320 0.48 -6.36 17.48
N VAL A 321 0.63 -6.90 18.68
CA VAL A 321 -0.46 -7.41 19.51
C VAL A 321 -0.62 -6.50 20.72
N SER A 322 -1.83 -6.03 20.96
CA SER A 322 -2.20 -5.38 22.21
C SER A 322 -3.17 -6.25 23.00
N THR A 323 -2.98 -6.30 24.31
CA THR A 323 -3.77 -7.14 25.21
C THR A 323 -4.18 -6.36 26.44
N VAL A 324 -5.48 -6.35 26.76
CA VAL A 324 -5.99 -5.85 28.04
C VAL A 324 -6.00 -6.98 29.07
N SER A 325 -5.55 -6.67 30.29
CA SER A 325 -5.54 -7.61 31.41
C SER A 325 -5.80 -6.91 32.74
N GLY A 326 -5.98 -7.70 33.80
CA GLY A 326 -6.21 -7.19 35.17
C GLY A 326 -7.67 -6.88 35.50
N ILE A 327 -8.63 -7.35 34.69
CA ILE A 327 -10.06 -7.20 34.93
C ILE A 327 -10.59 -8.47 35.61
N ALA A 328 -10.94 -8.37 36.89
CA ALA A 328 -11.48 -9.50 37.63
C ALA A 328 -12.96 -9.73 37.25
N ASN A 329 -13.33 -10.98 36.97
CA ASN A 329 -14.69 -11.37 36.56
C ASN A 329 -15.19 -10.62 35.31
N GLU A 330 -14.29 -10.41 34.36
CA GLU A 330 -14.63 -9.87 33.04
C GLU A 330 -15.64 -10.75 32.31
N LEU A 331 -16.64 -10.12 31.67
CA LEU A 331 -17.72 -10.82 30.99
C LEU A 331 -17.21 -11.53 29.73
N VAL A 332 -16.43 -10.82 28.92
CA VAL A 332 -15.90 -11.30 27.65
C VAL A 332 -14.39 -11.21 27.72
N THR A 333 -13.72 -12.35 27.68
CA THR A 333 -12.24 -12.40 27.68
C THR A 333 -11.66 -12.70 26.30
N THR A 334 -12.52 -13.12 25.36
CA THR A 334 -12.14 -13.47 23.98
C THR A 334 -11.84 -12.25 23.12
N ASN A 335 -12.31 -11.06 23.52
CA ASN A 335 -12.08 -9.77 22.86
C ASN A 335 -10.91 -8.97 23.48
N ASN A 336 -10.19 -9.53 24.46
CA ASN A 336 -9.10 -8.84 25.18
C ASN A 336 -7.83 -8.62 24.35
N THR A 337 -7.79 -9.07 23.10
CA THR A 337 -6.60 -9.01 22.25
C THR A 337 -6.92 -8.41 20.88
N ARG A 338 -6.07 -7.49 20.42
CA ARG A 338 -6.11 -6.94 19.06
C ARG A 338 -4.76 -7.17 18.39
N THR A 339 -4.78 -7.71 17.18
CA THR A 339 -3.58 -7.91 16.36
C THR A 339 -3.62 -7.00 15.14
N GLN A 340 -2.49 -6.39 14.81
CA GLN A 340 -2.27 -5.66 13.56
C GLN A 340 -1.04 -6.23 12.86
N GLU A 341 -1.16 -6.48 11.57
CA GLU A 341 -0.02 -6.87 10.74
C GLU A 341 0.89 -5.68 10.42
N LEU A 342 2.20 -5.91 10.44
CA LEU A 342 3.22 -4.97 10.02
C LEU A 342 4.18 -5.67 9.05
N VAL A 343 4.28 -5.16 7.82
CA VAL A 343 5.21 -5.68 6.81
C VAL A 343 6.37 -4.71 6.63
N VAL A 344 7.57 -5.14 7.02
CA VAL A 344 8.80 -4.36 6.80
C VAL A 344 9.34 -4.65 5.40
N VAL A 345 9.43 -3.61 4.57
CA VAL A 345 9.79 -3.69 3.16
C VAL A 345 11.18 -3.12 2.94
N ASP A 346 12.04 -3.83 2.21
CA ASP A 346 13.34 -3.32 1.81
C ASP A 346 13.20 -2.35 0.62
N THR A 347 13.17 -1.06 0.92
CA THR A 347 12.97 -0.01 -0.10
C THR A 347 14.27 0.36 -0.83
N SER A 348 15.39 -0.27 -0.50
CA SER A 348 16.68 -0.05 -1.18
C SER A 348 16.81 -0.83 -2.48
N THR A 349 15.93 -1.82 -2.71
CA THR A 349 15.89 -2.59 -3.95
C THR A 349 15.28 -1.78 -5.10
N PRO A 350 15.64 -2.05 -6.37
CA PRO A 350 15.05 -1.34 -7.52
C PRO A 350 13.53 -1.44 -7.60
N THR A 351 12.98 -2.59 -7.17
CA THR A 351 11.55 -2.86 -7.06
C THR A 351 11.25 -3.62 -5.77
N HIS A 352 10.06 -3.41 -5.21
CA HIS A 352 9.57 -4.16 -4.06
C HIS A 352 8.05 -4.29 -4.09
N ASP A 353 7.56 -5.45 -3.67
CA ASP A 353 6.13 -5.78 -3.67
C ASP A 353 5.52 -5.45 -2.31
N LEU A 354 4.43 -4.70 -2.33
CA LEU A 354 3.56 -4.45 -1.20
C LEU A 354 2.42 -5.46 -1.24
N LYS A 355 2.48 -6.44 -0.33
CA LYS A 355 1.45 -7.46 -0.13
C LYS A 355 1.45 -7.93 1.33
N PHE A 356 0.31 -8.41 1.79
CA PHE A 356 0.09 -8.91 3.15
C PHE A 356 0.12 -10.45 3.22
N THR A 357 0.69 -11.11 2.22
CA THR A 357 0.73 -12.56 2.16
C THR A 357 2.13 -13.12 2.33
N GLY A 358 2.19 -14.36 2.80
CA GLY A 358 3.37 -15.19 2.83
C GLY A 358 3.97 -15.48 1.45
N ALA A 359 5.06 -16.25 1.46
CA ALA A 359 5.79 -16.60 0.24
C ALA A 359 5.14 -17.74 -0.56
N GLN A 360 4.25 -18.53 0.04
CA GLN A 360 3.58 -19.68 -0.58
C GLN A 360 2.10 -19.58 -0.26
N ASP A 361 1.25 -20.00 -1.19
CA ASP A 361 -0.19 -20.12 -0.93
C ASP A 361 -0.50 -21.42 -0.20
N ASP A 362 -1.61 -21.42 0.52
CA ASP A 362 -2.10 -22.58 1.26
C ASP A 362 -2.88 -23.56 0.36
N LEU A 363 -2.75 -23.41 -0.97
CA LEU A 363 -3.49 -24.11 -2.02
C LEU A 363 -5.02 -23.93 -1.93
N VAL A 364 -5.46 -22.92 -1.18
CA VAL A 364 -6.86 -22.52 -1.09
C VAL A 364 -7.11 -21.41 -2.12
N GLY A 365 -8.15 -21.59 -2.93
CA GLY A 365 -8.53 -20.65 -3.97
C GLY A 365 -9.95 -20.14 -3.75
N LEU A 366 -10.19 -18.89 -4.14
CA LEU A 366 -11.50 -18.25 -4.05
C LEU A 366 -12.02 -17.89 -5.44
N SER A 367 -13.31 -18.18 -5.67
CA SER A 367 -14.05 -17.90 -6.90
C SER A 367 -15.53 -17.80 -6.60
N TRP A 368 -16.30 -17.09 -7.42
CA TRP A 368 -17.76 -17.04 -7.30
C TRP A 368 -18.43 -17.79 -8.44
N ASN A 369 -19.64 -18.25 -8.19
CA ASN A 369 -20.48 -18.77 -9.23
C ASN A 369 -20.91 -17.63 -10.19
N GLY A 370 -21.14 -17.92 -11.46
CA GLY A 370 -21.57 -16.92 -12.45
C GLY A 370 -20.45 -16.05 -13.07
N GLY A 371 -19.28 -15.95 -12.44
CA GLY A 371 -18.12 -15.28 -13.04
C GLY A 371 -18.11 -13.74 -12.93
N ASN A 372 -18.92 -13.18 -12.04
CA ASN A 372 -19.17 -11.75 -11.79
C ASN A 372 -18.75 -11.28 -10.38
N GLY A 373 -17.68 -11.85 -9.85
CA GLY A 373 -17.13 -11.56 -8.53
C GLY A 373 -15.65 -11.17 -8.59
N GLY A 374 -15.11 -10.70 -7.49
CA GLY A 374 -13.74 -10.26 -7.38
C GLY A 374 -13.36 -9.92 -5.94
N VAL A 375 -12.08 -9.62 -5.77
CA VAL A 375 -11.50 -9.23 -4.49
C VAL A 375 -10.60 -8.04 -4.66
N ALA A 376 -10.31 -7.35 -3.56
CA ALA A 376 -9.34 -6.28 -3.56
C ALA A 376 -8.58 -6.19 -2.23
N MET A 377 -7.40 -5.56 -2.30
CA MET A 377 -6.59 -5.19 -1.14
C MET A 377 -6.38 -3.68 -1.12
N TYR A 378 -6.59 -3.03 0.02
CA TYR A 378 -6.13 -1.67 0.25
C TYR A 378 -4.63 -1.66 0.56
N ILE A 379 -3.84 -0.98 -0.26
CA ILE A 379 -2.39 -0.90 -0.16
C ILE A 379 -1.98 0.55 0.06
N LYS A 380 -1.43 0.84 1.24
CA LYS A 380 -0.88 2.15 1.60
C LYS A 380 0.64 2.14 1.52
N PRO A 381 1.28 2.88 0.60
CA PRO A 381 2.74 2.90 0.49
C PRO A 381 3.45 3.32 1.77
N PRO A 382 4.63 2.73 2.07
CA PRO A 382 5.41 3.05 3.27
C PRO A 382 6.19 4.37 3.17
N TYR A 383 6.14 5.05 2.02
CA TYR A 383 6.79 6.34 1.77
C TYR A 383 6.06 7.08 0.65
N TYR A 384 6.25 8.40 0.57
CA TYR A 384 5.71 9.24 -0.49
C TYR A 384 6.78 10.19 -1.04
N PRO A 385 6.73 10.53 -2.35
CA PRO A 385 5.86 9.91 -3.35
C PRO A 385 6.27 8.45 -3.62
N ALA A 386 5.27 7.60 -3.83
CA ALA A 386 5.47 6.21 -4.25
C ALA A 386 5.18 6.07 -5.75
N TYR A 387 5.98 5.23 -6.41
CA TYR A 387 5.90 5.03 -7.84
C TYR A 387 5.52 3.57 -8.14
N ALA A 388 4.24 3.34 -8.40
CA ALA A 388 3.70 2.02 -8.68
C ALA A 388 3.83 1.68 -10.17
N THR A 389 4.27 0.45 -10.48
CA THR A 389 4.59 0.03 -11.86
C THR A 389 3.87 -1.23 -12.30
N ALA A 390 3.43 -2.07 -11.36
CA ALA A 390 2.68 -3.28 -11.64
C ALA A 390 1.74 -3.62 -10.48
N THR A 391 0.72 -4.42 -10.78
CA THR A 391 0.00 -5.19 -9.76
C THR A 391 0.59 -6.59 -9.69
N THR A 392 0.43 -7.25 -8.54
CA THR A 392 0.83 -8.65 -8.36
C THR A 392 -0.37 -9.49 -8.00
N VAL A 393 -0.49 -10.67 -8.57
CA VAL A 393 -1.58 -11.62 -8.29
C VAL A 393 -1.07 -13.04 -8.32
N ARG A 394 -1.70 -13.95 -7.57
CA ARG A 394 -1.49 -15.39 -7.71
C ARG A 394 -2.79 -16.10 -8.08
N ILE A 395 -2.74 -16.91 -9.13
CA ILE A 395 -3.87 -17.73 -9.58
C ILE A 395 -3.62 -19.19 -9.22
N VAL A 396 -4.51 -19.79 -8.43
CA VAL A 396 -4.42 -21.21 -8.03
C VAL A 396 -4.80 -22.10 -9.21
N SER A 397 -5.91 -21.79 -9.88
CA SER A 397 -6.41 -22.57 -11.01
C SER A 397 -7.30 -21.75 -11.95
N ASN A 398 -7.38 -22.16 -13.21
CA ASN A 398 -8.30 -21.60 -14.21
C ASN A 398 -8.89 -22.70 -15.10
N THR A 399 -9.69 -23.59 -14.51
CA THR A 399 -10.31 -24.71 -15.24
C THR A 399 -11.45 -24.23 -16.15
N GLY A 400 -12.01 -23.05 -15.88
CA GLY A 400 -13.04 -22.43 -16.70
C GLY A 400 -12.54 -21.77 -17.98
N LEU A 401 -11.22 -21.66 -18.17
CA LEU A 401 -10.62 -20.86 -19.25
C LEU A 401 -11.19 -19.42 -19.23
N ALA A 402 -11.35 -18.86 -18.04
CA ALA A 402 -11.89 -17.52 -17.85
C ALA A 402 -10.79 -16.46 -17.99
N SER A 403 -11.21 -15.25 -18.34
CA SER A 403 -10.34 -14.05 -18.29
C SER A 403 -10.49 -13.39 -16.91
N TYR A 404 -9.60 -12.46 -16.57
CA TYR A 404 -9.75 -11.60 -15.40
C TYR A 404 -9.23 -10.19 -15.68
N THR A 405 -9.58 -9.22 -14.83
CA THR A 405 -8.96 -7.89 -14.83
C THR A 405 -8.21 -7.62 -13.55
N MET A 406 -7.08 -6.94 -13.69
CA MET A 406 -6.43 -6.21 -12.62
C MET A 406 -6.83 -4.74 -12.72
N LYS A 407 -7.26 -4.14 -11.62
CA LYS A 407 -7.57 -2.71 -11.57
C LYS A 407 -6.93 -2.05 -10.36
N VAL A 408 -6.67 -0.76 -10.47
CA VAL A 408 -6.21 0.08 -9.36
C VAL A 408 -7.16 1.24 -9.23
N TYR A 409 -7.71 1.44 -8.04
CA TYR A 409 -8.56 2.58 -7.69
C TYR A 409 -7.86 3.45 -6.64
N ASP A 410 -8.05 4.76 -6.75
CA ASP A 410 -7.65 5.72 -5.72
C ASP A 410 -8.56 5.60 -4.48
N ASP A 411 -8.09 6.09 -3.34
CA ASP A 411 -8.83 6.13 -2.07
C ASP A 411 -9.61 7.44 -1.86
N ASP A 412 -9.91 8.14 -2.95
CA ASP A 412 -10.67 9.40 -3.00
C ASP A 412 -12.20 9.23 -2.98
N GLY A 413 -12.68 7.99 -2.78
CA GLY A 413 -14.10 7.72 -2.58
C GLY A 413 -14.60 8.16 -1.20
N PRO A 414 -15.93 8.17 -0.99
CA PRO A 414 -16.52 8.55 0.29
C PRO A 414 -15.93 7.73 1.45
N ASN A 415 -15.53 8.41 2.54
CA ASN A 415 -14.92 7.80 3.73
C ASN A 415 -13.62 7.00 3.44
N GLY A 416 -12.90 7.32 2.37
CA GLY A 416 -11.66 6.62 2.00
C GLY A 416 -11.89 5.30 1.25
N LEU A 417 -13.13 5.03 0.83
CA LEU A 417 -13.47 3.89 -0.02
C LEU A 417 -12.92 4.06 -1.45
N PRO A 418 -12.92 3.01 -2.30
CA PRO A 418 -12.48 3.12 -3.68
C PRO A 418 -13.26 4.19 -4.44
N GLY A 419 -12.55 5.08 -5.12
CA GLY A 419 -13.14 6.14 -5.94
C GLY A 419 -12.69 6.07 -7.40
N THR A 420 -11.76 6.94 -7.77
CA THR A 420 -11.27 7.10 -9.16
C THR A 420 -10.54 5.85 -9.64
N LEU A 421 -10.94 5.30 -10.80
CA LEU A 421 -10.22 4.22 -11.46
C LEU A 421 -8.93 4.77 -12.10
N LEU A 422 -7.77 4.34 -11.60
CA LEU A 422 -6.44 4.80 -12.04
C LEU A 422 -5.86 3.93 -13.17
N ASP A 423 -6.09 2.62 -13.13
CA ASP A 423 -5.63 1.69 -14.17
C ASP A 423 -6.55 0.46 -14.27
N SER A 424 -6.64 -0.13 -15.46
CA SER A 424 -7.38 -1.37 -15.70
C SER A 424 -6.73 -2.17 -16.83
N VAL A 425 -6.25 -3.36 -16.48
CA VAL A 425 -5.61 -4.31 -17.40
C VAL A 425 -6.42 -5.59 -17.46
N MET A 426 -6.87 -5.97 -18.65
CA MET A 426 -7.52 -7.26 -18.89
C MET A 426 -6.49 -8.32 -19.27
N ILE A 427 -6.56 -9.48 -18.62
CA ILE A 427 -5.79 -10.67 -18.96
C ILE A 427 -6.75 -11.64 -19.67
N PRO A 428 -6.63 -11.80 -21.00
CA PRO A 428 -7.44 -12.75 -21.75
C PRO A 428 -7.17 -14.18 -21.29
N ALA A 429 -8.20 -15.04 -21.35
CA ALA A 429 -8.13 -16.44 -20.95
C ALA A 429 -6.89 -17.21 -21.47
N ALA A 430 -6.49 -16.98 -22.72
CA ALA A 430 -5.34 -17.63 -23.34
C ALA A 430 -3.98 -17.21 -22.74
N GLN A 431 -3.94 -16.12 -21.97
CA GLN A 431 -2.75 -15.58 -21.31
C GLN A 431 -2.75 -15.80 -19.80
N VAL A 432 -3.84 -16.31 -19.23
CA VAL A 432 -3.91 -16.61 -17.79
C VAL A 432 -2.99 -17.78 -17.47
N LEU A 433 -2.02 -17.55 -16.59
CA LEU A 433 -1.13 -18.57 -16.05
C LEU A 433 -1.55 -18.92 -14.61
N THR A 434 -1.24 -20.14 -14.16
CA THR A 434 -1.30 -20.49 -12.73
C THR A 434 0.00 -20.11 -12.04
N GLY A 435 -0.08 -19.72 -10.76
CA GLY A 435 1.04 -19.23 -9.96
C GLY A 435 1.14 -17.71 -9.94
N ASP A 436 2.28 -17.22 -9.47
CA ASP A 436 2.54 -15.78 -9.29
C ASP A 436 2.69 -15.07 -10.61
N GLN A 437 2.02 -13.93 -10.73
CA GLN A 437 2.05 -13.06 -11.88
C GLN A 437 2.30 -11.61 -11.46
N VAL A 438 3.09 -10.92 -12.28
CA VAL A 438 3.30 -9.49 -12.20
C VAL A 438 2.67 -8.89 -13.44
N ILE A 439 1.61 -8.12 -13.26
CA ILE A 439 0.85 -7.51 -14.35
C ILE A 439 1.24 -6.04 -14.42
N PRO A 440 2.02 -5.61 -15.43
CA PRO A 440 2.40 -4.22 -15.59
C PRO A 440 1.17 -3.32 -15.69
N LEU A 441 1.22 -2.17 -15.04
CA LEU A 441 0.19 -1.14 -15.21
C LEU A 441 0.27 -0.58 -16.63
N THR A 442 -0.85 -0.08 -17.18
CA THR A 442 -0.84 0.59 -18.50
C THR A 442 0.11 1.78 -18.51
N ASN A 443 0.10 2.55 -17.42
CA ASN A 443 1.08 3.59 -17.13
C ASN A 443 1.43 3.52 -15.63
N PRO A 444 2.67 3.84 -15.24
CA PRO A 444 3.01 3.95 -13.83
C PRO A 444 2.16 5.01 -13.10
N ILE A 445 1.79 4.71 -11.86
CA ILE A 445 0.97 5.56 -11.01
C ILE A 445 1.85 6.26 -9.97
N HIS A 446 1.69 7.57 -9.84
CA HIS A 446 2.32 8.38 -8.80
C HIS A 446 1.37 8.55 -7.61
N ILE A 447 1.69 7.93 -6.48
CA ILE A 447 0.91 8.04 -5.25
C ILE A 447 1.61 9.07 -4.36
N THR A 448 0.97 10.21 -4.12
CA THR A 448 1.57 11.32 -3.34
C THR A 448 1.11 11.35 -1.88
N THR A 449 -0.04 10.76 -1.59
CA THR A 449 -0.68 10.65 -0.28
C THR A 449 -1.61 9.44 -0.30
N GLY A 450 -2.09 8.98 0.87
CA GLY A 450 -3.11 7.92 0.92
C GLY A 450 -2.63 6.57 0.42
N GLY A 451 -3.55 5.70 0.05
CA GLY A 451 -3.30 4.38 -0.52
C GLY A 451 -4.09 4.17 -1.80
N VAL A 452 -4.05 2.94 -2.31
CA VAL A 452 -4.82 2.52 -3.47
C VAL A 452 -5.48 1.17 -3.21
N TYR A 453 -6.58 0.91 -3.90
CA TYR A 453 -7.22 -0.40 -3.91
C TYR A 453 -6.78 -1.17 -5.15
N VAL A 454 -6.10 -2.29 -4.95
CA VAL A 454 -5.76 -3.23 -6.02
C VAL A 454 -6.87 -4.27 -6.10
N GLN A 455 -7.59 -4.32 -7.23
CA GLN A 455 -8.68 -5.26 -7.48
C GLN A 455 -8.26 -6.35 -8.47
N TRP A 456 -8.60 -7.59 -8.14
CA TRP A 456 -8.72 -8.69 -9.08
C TRP A 456 -10.22 -8.98 -9.30
N TYR A 457 -10.65 -9.10 -10.55
CA TYR A 457 -12.05 -9.36 -10.89
C TYR A 457 -12.14 -10.40 -11.99
N MET A 458 -12.90 -11.48 -11.78
CA MET A 458 -13.05 -12.53 -12.78
C MET A 458 -14.04 -12.12 -13.88
N ILE A 459 -13.82 -12.66 -15.08
CA ILE A 459 -14.69 -12.49 -16.25
C ILE A 459 -15.01 -13.89 -16.79
N GLY A 460 -15.69 -14.66 -15.96
CA GLY A 460 -16.01 -16.05 -16.22
C GLY A 460 -15.81 -16.92 -14.98
N ALA A 461 -16.59 -18.00 -14.90
CA ALA A 461 -16.56 -18.91 -13.76
C ALA A 461 -15.31 -19.82 -13.75
N ASN A 462 -15.04 -20.45 -12.60
CA ASN A 462 -13.99 -21.46 -12.41
C ASN A 462 -12.55 -20.96 -12.63
N ILE A 463 -12.29 -19.71 -12.26
CA ILE A 463 -10.94 -19.16 -12.05
C ILE A 463 -10.79 -18.78 -10.57
N ASN A 464 -9.69 -19.21 -9.95
CA ASN A 464 -9.49 -19.09 -8.51
C ASN A 464 -8.25 -18.25 -8.21
N ILE A 465 -8.44 -17.13 -7.51
CA ILE A 465 -7.33 -16.38 -6.90
C ILE A 465 -6.88 -17.08 -5.62
N ALA A 466 -5.58 -17.04 -5.30
CA ALA A 466 -5.07 -17.63 -4.06
C ALA A 466 -5.42 -16.76 -2.85
N VAL A 467 -5.72 -17.42 -1.73
CA VAL A 467 -5.90 -16.80 -0.41
C VAL A 467 -4.78 -17.25 0.53
N ASP A 468 -4.40 -16.38 1.45
CA ASP A 468 -3.51 -16.65 2.58
C ASP A 468 -4.36 -16.84 3.83
N ILE A 469 -4.29 -18.01 4.46
CA ILE A 469 -5.04 -18.32 5.70
C ILE A 469 -4.12 -18.37 6.92
N THR A 470 -2.88 -17.91 6.78
CA THR A 470 -1.88 -17.90 7.84
C THR A 470 -1.81 -16.52 8.51
N PRO A 471 -2.09 -16.40 9.83
CA PRO A 471 -2.02 -15.11 10.51
C PRO A 471 -0.58 -14.58 10.61
N PRO A 472 -0.38 -13.26 10.76
CA PRO A 472 -1.40 -12.23 10.99
C PRO A 472 -2.19 -11.86 9.74
N PHE A 473 -3.41 -11.37 9.93
CA PHE A 473 -4.26 -10.89 8.83
C PHE A 473 -4.28 -9.37 8.77
N SER A 474 -4.31 -8.83 7.57
CA SER A 474 -4.17 -7.41 7.31
C SER A 474 -5.42 -6.61 7.67
N LEU A 475 -6.62 -7.20 7.68
CA LEU A 475 -7.87 -6.43 7.70
C LEU A 475 -7.91 -5.37 6.58
N ARG A 476 -7.23 -5.57 5.44
CA ARG A 476 -7.26 -4.67 4.28
C ARG A 476 -7.96 -5.32 3.07
N SER A 477 -8.63 -6.44 3.29
CA SER A 477 -9.32 -7.27 2.30
C SER A 477 -10.76 -6.80 2.04
N TYR A 478 -11.13 -6.75 0.76
CA TYR A 478 -12.45 -6.36 0.27
C TYR A 478 -12.94 -7.38 -0.75
N GLU A 479 -14.25 -7.58 -0.79
CA GLU A 479 -14.93 -8.34 -1.84
C GLU A 479 -15.70 -7.40 -2.77
N VAL A 480 -15.82 -7.82 -4.04
CA VAL A 480 -16.51 -7.07 -5.07
C VAL A 480 -17.43 -7.97 -5.87
N ILE A 481 -18.74 -7.83 -5.68
CA ILE A 481 -19.76 -8.64 -6.34
C ILE A 481 -20.58 -7.74 -7.25
N ASP A 482 -20.63 -8.07 -8.56
CA ASP A 482 -21.33 -7.26 -9.56
C ASP A 482 -20.96 -5.76 -9.52
N GLY A 483 -19.71 -5.47 -9.15
CA GLY A 483 -19.17 -4.11 -9.03
C GLY A 483 -19.45 -3.39 -7.71
N VAL A 484 -20.21 -4.00 -6.79
CA VAL A 484 -20.47 -3.47 -5.45
C VAL A 484 -19.36 -3.92 -4.50
N TRP A 485 -18.79 -2.97 -3.76
CA TRP A 485 -17.68 -3.20 -2.84
C TRP A 485 -18.17 -3.39 -1.41
N ALA A 486 -17.57 -4.34 -0.71
CA ALA A 486 -17.76 -4.57 0.71
C ALA A 486 -16.43 -4.93 1.38
N GLU A 487 -16.30 -4.65 2.67
CA GLU A 487 -15.26 -5.28 3.47
C GLU A 487 -15.45 -6.80 3.42
N TYR A 488 -14.36 -7.54 3.23
CA TYR A 488 -14.46 -8.98 3.06
C TYR A 488 -14.91 -9.65 4.36
N ARG A 489 -15.93 -10.49 4.27
CA ARG A 489 -16.53 -11.19 5.43
C ARG A 489 -15.53 -12.00 6.27
N ASP A 490 -14.52 -12.59 5.62
CA ASP A 490 -13.50 -13.43 6.29
C ASP A 490 -12.15 -12.70 6.44
N ARG A 491 -12.12 -11.35 6.42
CA ARG A 491 -10.87 -10.57 6.55
C ARG A 491 -10.10 -10.80 7.83
N GLU A 492 -10.74 -11.34 8.88
CA GLU A 492 -10.10 -11.75 10.14
C GLU A 492 -9.48 -13.15 10.08
N ASN A 493 -9.63 -13.85 8.96
CA ASN A 493 -9.18 -15.22 8.75
C ASN A 493 -8.40 -15.42 7.46
N GLN A 494 -8.44 -14.46 6.53
CA GLN A 494 -7.81 -14.58 5.22
C GLN A 494 -7.37 -13.22 4.63
N ASP A 495 -6.25 -13.25 3.91
CA ASP A 495 -5.83 -12.21 2.96
C ASP A 495 -5.76 -12.75 1.54
N PHE A 496 -5.73 -11.87 0.54
CA PHE A 496 -5.62 -12.28 -0.86
C PHE A 496 -4.18 -12.14 -1.34
N PHE A 497 -3.72 -13.11 -2.16
CA PHE A 497 -2.44 -13.00 -2.89
C PHE A 497 -2.54 -11.95 -3.99
N LEU A 498 -2.59 -10.70 -3.57
CA LEU A 498 -2.88 -9.53 -4.36
C LEU A 498 -2.08 -8.36 -3.78
N GLY A 499 -1.44 -7.58 -4.64
CA GLY A 499 -0.53 -6.55 -4.18
C GLY A 499 -0.11 -5.56 -5.25
N LEU A 500 0.78 -4.64 -4.86
CA LEU A 500 1.27 -3.55 -5.69
C LEU A 500 2.79 -3.57 -5.73
N ARG A 501 3.37 -3.54 -6.92
CA ARG A 501 4.81 -3.40 -7.11
C ARG A 501 5.17 -1.93 -7.20
N LEU A 502 5.98 -1.48 -6.25
CA LEU A 502 6.64 -0.19 -6.34
C LEU A 502 8.02 -0.35 -6.99
N ALA A 503 8.45 0.72 -7.66
CA ALA A 503 9.83 0.91 -8.07
C ALA A 503 10.40 2.16 -7.39
N GLN A 504 11.72 2.27 -7.34
CA GLN A 504 12.35 3.53 -6.99
C GLN A 504 11.88 4.63 -7.94
N LEU A 505 11.70 5.84 -7.41
CA LEU A 505 11.33 6.99 -8.24
C LEU A 505 12.38 7.15 -9.36
N PRO A 506 11.96 7.34 -10.61
CA PRO A 506 12.89 7.68 -11.69
C PRO A 506 13.63 8.98 -11.37
N VAL A 507 14.96 8.90 -11.24
CA VAL A 507 15.87 10.03 -11.06
C VAL A 507 16.73 10.13 -12.31
N TYR A 508 16.59 11.23 -13.03
CA TYR A 508 17.47 11.60 -14.13
C TYR A 508 18.54 12.56 -13.59
N ASP A 509 19.82 12.23 -13.76
CA ASP A 509 20.92 13.07 -13.27
C ASP A 509 22.14 12.88 -14.18
N VAL A 510 22.54 13.92 -14.92
CA VAL A 510 23.67 13.90 -15.85
C VAL A 510 24.68 14.98 -15.50
N GLY A 511 25.88 14.57 -15.08
CA GLY A 511 26.95 15.48 -14.70
C GLY A 511 28.10 15.52 -15.70
N CYS A 512 28.85 16.62 -15.71
CA CYS A 512 30.12 16.75 -16.45
C CYS A 512 31.29 16.43 -15.51
N THR A 513 32.01 15.33 -15.75
CA THR A 513 33.07 14.85 -14.85
C THR A 513 34.47 15.29 -15.22
N GLY A 514 34.65 15.94 -16.39
CA GLY A 514 35.94 16.52 -16.77
C GLY A 514 36.15 16.60 -18.28
N PHE A 515 37.36 16.97 -18.68
CA PHE A 515 37.77 17.04 -20.08
C PHE A 515 38.62 15.82 -20.48
N PHE A 516 38.55 15.44 -21.76
CA PHE A 516 39.46 14.47 -22.36
C PHE A 516 40.58 15.19 -23.11
N GLY A 517 41.82 15.01 -22.63
CA GLY A 517 43.02 15.56 -23.27
C GLY A 517 43.29 17.05 -23.00
N LEU A 518 42.51 17.68 -22.12
CA LEU A 518 42.77 19.00 -21.55
C LEU A 518 43.00 18.87 -20.06
N ALA A 519 44.02 19.54 -19.54
CA ALA A 519 44.38 19.53 -18.12
C ALA A 519 44.72 20.94 -17.62
N ASP A 520 44.71 21.11 -16.30
CA ASP A 520 45.14 22.35 -15.65
C ASP A 520 46.57 22.73 -16.03
N GLY A 521 46.76 24.02 -16.33
CA GLY A 521 48.03 24.61 -16.76
C GLY A 521 48.45 24.24 -18.19
N GLN A 522 47.55 23.68 -19.00
CA GLN A 522 47.89 23.30 -20.37
C GLN A 522 47.97 24.53 -21.30
N ASP A 523 49.02 24.57 -22.11
CA ASP A 523 49.20 25.55 -23.19
C ASP A 523 48.42 25.15 -24.46
N ILE A 524 47.64 26.08 -25.00
CA ILE A 524 46.86 25.93 -26.23
C ILE A 524 47.19 27.09 -27.19
N GLY A 525 48.02 26.82 -28.19
CA GLY A 525 48.41 27.79 -29.23
C GLY A 525 47.69 27.63 -30.57
N GLY A 526 46.71 26.72 -30.67
CA GLY A 526 46.04 26.41 -31.94
C GLY A 526 44.64 25.85 -31.77
N GLN A 527 43.99 25.60 -32.92
CA GLN A 527 42.65 25.04 -32.98
C GLN A 527 42.59 23.68 -32.28
N THR A 528 41.78 23.58 -31.22
CA THR A 528 41.75 22.41 -30.33
C THR A 528 40.35 21.83 -30.23
N ALA A 529 40.23 20.51 -30.37
CA ALA A 529 38.96 19.82 -30.22
C ALA A 529 38.62 19.71 -28.73
N VAL A 530 37.50 20.28 -28.33
CA VAL A 530 37.00 20.16 -26.96
C VAL A 530 36.20 18.86 -26.83
N ARG A 531 36.47 18.10 -25.78
CA ARG A 531 35.78 16.85 -25.47
C ARG A 531 35.56 16.75 -23.97
N ALA A 532 34.34 16.44 -23.56
CA ALA A 532 33.95 16.36 -22.15
C ALA A 532 33.44 14.96 -21.81
N TRP A 533 33.82 14.44 -20.65
CA TRP A 533 33.23 13.25 -20.05
C TRP A 533 31.92 13.63 -19.38
N VAL A 534 30.85 12.93 -19.75
CA VAL A 534 29.53 13.06 -19.15
C VAL A 534 29.18 11.75 -18.47
N THR A 535 28.77 11.82 -17.21
CA THR A 535 28.41 10.66 -16.38
C THR A 535 26.94 10.74 -16.00
N ASN A 536 26.24 9.61 -16.09
CA ASN A 536 24.87 9.49 -15.57
C ASN A 536 24.92 9.11 -14.09
N PHE A 537 24.57 10.04 -13.21
CA PHE A 537 24.45 9.85 -11.76
C PHE A 537 23.05 9.42 -11.32
N GLY A 538 22.08 9.44 -12.24
CA GLY A 538 20.69 9.07 -11.99
C GLY A 538 20.49 7.55 -11.99
N ASN A 539 19.24 7.13 -11.78
CA ASN A 539 18.85 5.72 -11.84
C ASN A 539 18.12 5.34 -13.14
N GLN A 540 17.98 6.27 -14.09
CA GLN A 540 17.38 6.05 -15.41
C GLN A 540 18.40 6.16 -16.55
N PRO A 541 18.31 5.36 -17.62
CA PRO A 541 19.10 5.57 -18.83
C PRO A 541 18.77 6.90 -19.49
N VAL A 542 19.80 7.64 -19.95
CA VAL A 542 19.66 8.96 -20.57
C VAL A 542 20.29 8.99 -21.96
N SER A 543 19.54 9.44 -22.96
CA SER A 543 19.98 9.45 -24.37
C SER A 543 19.93 10.85 -25.02
N SER A 544 19.38 11.85 -24.33
CA SER A 544 19.22 13.22 -24.85
C SER A 544 19.51 14.26 -23.78
N PHE A 545 20.54 15.06 -23.99
CA PHE A 545 20.93 16.20 -23.15
C PHE A 545 21.85 17.15 -23.95
N SER A 546 22.12 18.34 -23.43
CA SER A 546 23.10 19.26 -24.02
C SER A 546 24.36 19.32 -23.18
N VAL A 547 25.52 19.39 -23.83
CA VAL A 547 26.80 19.74 -23.18
C VAL A 547 27.24 21.08 -23.71
N LYS A 548 27.66 21.96 -22.82
CA LYS A 548 28.08 23.33 -23.12
C LYS A 548 29.53 23.50 -22.68
N TYR A 549 30.28 24.37 -23.34
CA TYR A 549 31.54 24.86 -22.77
C TYR A 549 31.69 26.37 -22.99
N ARG A 550 32.49 27.00 -22.13
CA ARG A 550 32.90 28.40 -22.23
C ARG A 550 34.32 28.57 -21.72
N TYR A 551 35.11 29.39 -22.41
CA TYR A 551 36.41 29.85 -21.94
C TYR A 551 36.29 31.26 -21.35
N GLY A 552 36.62 31.43 -20.07
CA GLY A 552 36.47 32.69 -19.34
C GLY A 552 35.05 33.25 -19.46
N ASN A 553 34.92 34.47 -20.00
CA ASN A 553 33.64 35.13 -20.30
C ASN A 553 33.28 35.12 -21.81
N GLY A 554 33.89 34.21 -22.58
CA GLY A 554 33.66 34.07 -24.01
C GLY A 554 32.27 33.55 -24.38
N PRO A 555 32.00 33.34 -25.68
CA PRO A 555 30.75 32.76 -26.15
C PRO A 555 30.59 31.31 -25.64
N ILE A 556 29.35 30.90 -25.41
CA ILE A 556 29.01 29.53 -25.03
C ILE A 556 28.87 28.69 -26.29
N THR A 557 29.64 27.61 -26.37
CA THR A 557 29.47 26.59 -27.39
C THR A 557 28.57 25.50 -26.85
N THR A 558 27.57 25.06 -27.62
CA THR A 558 26.65 23.99 -27.22
C THR A 558 26.77 22.81 -28.19
N GLN A 559 26.84 21.60 -27.64
CA GLN A 559 26.78 20.33 -28.35
C GLN A 559 25.61 19.51 -27.80
N ASN A 560 24.64 19.20 -28.64
CA ASN A 560 23.55 18.30 -28.26
C ASN A 560 24.03 16.85 -28.38
N TYR A 561 23.74 16.05 -27.37
CA TYR A 561 23.93 14.60 -27.38
C TYR A 561 22.60 13.92 -27.74
N SER A 562 22.62 13.07 -28.75
CA SER A 562 21.47 12.23 -29.17
C SER A 562 22.00 10.88 -29.65
N GLY A 563 22.51 10.09 -28.69
CA GLY A 563 23.24 8.85 -28.96
C GLY A 563 22.68 7.65 -28.20
N THR A 564 23.48 6.58 -28.12
CA THR A 564 23.18 5.41 -27.28
C THR A 564 22.91 5.84 -25.84
N ALA A 565 21.93 5.23 -25.17
CA ALA A 565 21.63 5.57 -23.79
C ALA A 565 22.86 5.37 -22.87
N VAL A 566 23.17 6.40 -22.09
CA VAL A 566 24.16 6.33 -21.01
C VAL A 566 23.44 5.70 -19.81
N ASN A 567 23.77 4.45 -19.49
CA ASN A 567 23.16 3.75 -18.36
C ASN A 567 23.62 4.35 -17.00
N PRO A 568 22.84 4.17 -15.92
CA PRO A 568 23.22 4.59 -14.57
C PRO A 568 24.66 4.21 -14.19
N GLY A 569 25.42 5.16 -13.66
CA GLY A 569 26.82 5.01 -13.27
C GLY A 569 27.83 4.90 -14.43
N GLN A 570 27.38 4.92 -15.69
CA GLN A 570 28.26 4.91 -16.86
C GLN A 570 28.58 6.33 -17.35
N GLN A 571 29.62 6.42 -18.16
CA GLN A 571 30.06 7.68 -18.79
C GLN A 571 30.12 7.58 -20.31
N THR A 572 29.95 8.71 -20.98
CA THR A 572 30.13 8.86 -22.43
C THR A 572 31.03 10.07 -22.73
N LEU A 573 31.78 10.00 -23.82
CA LEU A 573 32.62 11.10 -24.27
C LEU A 573 31.85 11.93 -25.30
N VAL A 574 31.57 13.19 -24.97
CA VAL A 574 30.93 14.13 -25.89
C VAL A 574 32.01 14.99 -26.56
N THR A 575 32.09 14.88 -27.89
CA THR A 575 33.00 15.68 -28.72
C THR A 575 32.24 16.85 -29.33
N PHE A 576 32.72 18.07 -29.11
CA PHE A 576 32.13 19.26 -29.70
C PHE A 576 32.47 19.35 -31.19
N GLY A 577 31.47 19.60 -32.03
CA GLY A 577 31.66 19.73 -33.48
C GLY A 577 32.46 20.96 -33.90
N SER A 578 32.44 22.02 -33.08
CA SER A 578 33.27 23.20 -33.26
C SER A 578 34.54 23.12 -32.41
N TYR A 579 35.64 23.56 -32.99
CA TYR A 579 36.91 23.64 -32.29
C TYR A 579 37.01 24.92 -31.46
N PHE A 580 37.70 24.83 -30.33
CA PHE A 580 38.15 25.99 -29.60
C PHE A 580 39.35 26.62 -30.31
N VAL A 581 39.26 27.92 -30.57
CA VAL A 581 40.33 28.70 -31.22
C VAL A 581 40.73 29.83 -30.27
N PRO A 582 41.96 29.83 -29.76
CA PRO A 582 42.53 30.97 -29.05
C PRO A 582 42.35 32.29 -29.83
N THR A 583 41.94 33.36 -29.14
CA THR A 583 41.80 34.71 -29.74
C THR A 583 42.66 35.77 -29.07
N ALA A 584 43.28 35.44 -27.92
CA ALA A 584 44.19 36.29 -27.17
C ALA A 584 45.14 35.42 -26.33
N ASP A 585 46.26 36.03 -25.93
CA ASP A 585 47.17 35.46 -24.94
C ASP A 585 46.59 35.68 -23.54
N MET A 586 46.16 34.61 -22.88
CA MET A 586 45.53 34.71 -21.57
C MET A 586 45.52 33.38 -20.81
N THR A 587 45.34 33.47 -19.49
CA THR A 587 45.06 32.32 -18.61
C THR A 587 43.66 32.47 -18.06
N ASN A 588 42.82 31.45 -18.24
CA ASN A 588 41.45 31.46 -17.73
C ASN A 588 40.90 30.03 -17.63
N GLU A 589 39.72 29.89 -17.05
CA GLU A 589 39.04 28.61 -16.97
C GLU A 589 38.32 28.29 -18.27
N LEU A 590 38.53 27.07 -18.76
CA LEU A 590 37.64 26.40 -19.70
C LEU A 590 36.69 25.52 -18.88
N CYS A 591 35.43 25.92 -18.78
CA CYS A 591 34.40 25.17 -18.08
C CYS A 591 33.48 24.49 -19.08
N ALA A 592 33.15 23.22 -18.85
CA ALA A 592 32.12 22.48 -19.54
C ALA A 592 31.03 22.05 -18.56
N TRP A 593 29.77 22.05 -19.02
CA TRP A 593 28.66 21.62 -18.20
C TRP A 593 27.53 20.98 -18.99
N THR A 594 26.80 20.08 -18.33
CA THR A 594 25.59 19.45 -18.84
C THR A 594 24.37 20.35 -18.64
N SER A 595 23.31 20.07 -19.41
CA SER A 595 22.02 20.74 -19.29
C SER A 595 20.96 19.78 -19.80
N MET A 596 20.12 19.29 -18.89
CA MET A 596 19.02 18.37 -19.14
C MET A 596 17.75 18.88 -18.44
N VAL A 597 16.58 18.48 -18.95
CA VAL A 597 15.30 18.73 -18.27
C VAL A 597 15.16 17.69 -17.15
N ASP A 598 14.67 18.12 -15.98
CA ASP A 598 14.49 17.27 -14.79
C ASP A 598 15.79 16.63 -14.24
N ASP A 599 16.91 17.33 -14.44
CA ASP A 599 18.23 16.97 -13.90
C ASP A 599 18.26 17.16 -12.38
N ALA A 600 18.50 16.09 -11.63
CA ALA A 600 18.27 16.09 -10.18
C ALA A 600 19.32 16.86 -9.38
N THR A 601 20.58 16.91 -9.83
CA THR A 601 21.70 17.39 -9.01
C THR A 601 22.62 18.38 -9.73
N ALA A 602 22.28 19.66 -9.71
CA ALA A 602 23.04 20.70 -10.42
C ALA A 602 24.53 20.87 -9.99
N THR A 603 24.94 20.29 -8.85
CA THR A 603 26.32 20.43 -8.34
C THR A 603 27.33 19.53 -9.05
N ASN A 604 26.88 18.51 -9.78
CA ASN A 604 27.77 17.63 -10.55
C ASN A 604 27.81 18.01 -12.05
N ASP A 605 27.06 19.02 -12.46
CA ASP A 605 26.88 19.39 -13.87
C ASP A 605 28.10 20.01 -14.50
N THR A 606 29.03 20.60 -13.73
CA THR A 606 30.11 21.46 -14.26
C THR A 606 31.50 20.97 -13.88
N ALA A 607 32.39 20.91 -14.86
CA ALA A 607 33.83 20.73 -14.66
C ALA A 607 34.63 21.85 -15.34
N CYS A 608 35.69 22.31 -14.69
CA CYS A 608 36.56 23.37 -15.21
C CYS A 608 38.02 22.93 -15.21
N VAL A 609 38.79 23.43 -16.18
CA VAL A 609 40.26 23.38 -16.17
C VAL A 609 40.82 24.77 -16.47
N SER A 610 41.89 25.17 -15.82
CA SER A 610 42.61 26.41 -16.12
C SER A 610 43.61 26.18 -17.25
N ILE A 611 43.47 26.89 -18.37
CA ILE A 611 44.34 26.73 -19.54
C ILE A 611 44.96 28.07 -19.97
N HIS A 612 46.17 27.98 -20.53
CA HIS A 612 46.91 29.11 -21.10
C HIS A 612 46.71 29.13 -22.62
N THR A 613 46.22 30.23 -23.18
CA THR A 613 46.06 30.40 -24.62
C THR A 613 47.10 31.33 -25.20
N TYR A 614 47.48 31.11 -26.46
CA TYR A 614 48.39 31.98 -27.22
C TYR A 614 47.87 32.19 -28.64
N VAL A 615 48.03 33.40 -29.20
CA VAL A 615 47.62 33.77 -30.57
C VAL A 615 48.73 34.45 -31.36
N GLY A 616 48.92 34.00 -32.60
CA GLY A 616 49.90 34.57 -33.52
C GLY A 616 51.19 33.77 -33.63
N ILE A 617 51.99 34.12 -34.64
CA ILE A 617 53.26 33.47 -35.00
C ILE A 617 54.42 34.03 -34.18
N ASP A 618 54.21 34.30 -32.88
CA ASP A 618 55.32 34.62 -31.99
C ASP A 618 56.10 33.33 -31.65
N ASP A 619 56.68 32.74 -32.69
CA ASP A 619 57.96 32.05 -32.62
C ASP A 619 58.98 33.09 -32.14
N LEU A 620 59.33 33.00 -30.85
CA LEU A 620 60.60 33.38 -30.17
C LEU A 620 60.25 33.73 -28.72
N GLU A 621 60.37 32.84 -27.74
CA GLU A 621 61.54 32.05 -27.39
C GLU A 621 61.18 30.58 -27.20
N ARG A 622 61.16 29.81 -28.28
CA ARG A 622 61.28 28.36 -28.14
C ARG A 622 62.76 28.04 -27.96
N ILE A 623 63.15 27.67 -26.75
CA ILE A 623 64.43 27.00 -26.54
C ILE A 623 64.37 25.68 -27.30
N ASP A 624 65.05 25.59 -28.44
CA ASP A 624 65.20 24.34 -29.17
C ASP A 624 66.14 23.43 -28.39
N VAL A 625 65.54 22.67 -27.47
CA VAL A 625 66.24 21.62 -26.74
C VAL A 625 66.50 20.45 -27.68
N ILE A 626 67.71 20.37 -28.20
CA ILE A 626 68.15 19.28 -29.08
C ILE A 626 68.61 18.13 -28.18
N LEU A 627 68.00 16.97 -28.39
CA LEU A 627 68.31 15.72 -27.69
C LEU A 627 69.07 14.77 -28.62
N SER A 628 70.29 14.40 -28.23
CA SER A 628 71.10 13.49 -29.04
C SER A 628 72.06 12.65 -28.17
N PRO A 629 72.36 11.39 -28.55
CA PRO A 629 71.68 10.60 -29.57
C PRO A 629 70.26 10.23 -29.14
N ASN A 630 69.36 10.04 -30.10
CA ASN A 630 68.00 9.54 -29.87
C ASN A 630 67.71 8.47 -30.95
N PRO A 631 67.75 7.16 -30.62
CA PRO A 631 67.77 6.59 -29.27
C PRO A 631 69.07 6.82 -28.49
N ALA A 632 68.96 7.05 -27.19
CA ALA A 632 70.06 7.14 -26.23
C ALA A 632 70.35 5.77 -25.62
N ARG A 633 71.63 5.50 -25.34
CA ARG A 633 72.09 4.25 -24.71
C ARG A 633 72.59 4.52 -23.30
N ASP A 634 73.79 5.09 -23.17
CA ASP A 634 74.42 5.34 -21.87
C ASP A 634 74.14 6.77 -21.37
N HIS A 635 74.07 7.73 -22.28
CA HIS A 635 73.84 9.15 -21.98
C HIS A 635 72.97 9.84 -23.04
N LEU A 636 72.29 10.90 -22.62
CA LEU A 636 71.52 11.82 -23.44
C LEU A 636 72.18 13.20 -23.36
N VAL A 637 72.55 13.78 -24.50
CA VAL A 637 73.04 15.16 -24.56
C VAL A 637 71.85 16.09 -24.75
N ILE A 638 71.70 17.04 -23.82
CA ILE A 638 70.70 18.11 -23.82
C ILE A 638 71.42 19.39 -24.27
N GLN A 639 71.11 19.86 -25.48
CA GLN A 639 71.70 21.06 -26.07
C GLN A 639 70.64 22.13 -26.30
N GLY A 640 71.06 23.40 -26.41
CA GLY A 640 70.18 24.52 -26.74
C GLY A 640 69.68 25.31 -25.52
N LEU A 641 69.94 24.85 -24.29
CA LEU A 641 69.61 25.61 -23.08
C LEU A 641 70.55 26.82 -22.90
N PRO A 642 70.02 28.04 -22.69
CA PRO A 642 70.81 29.21 -22.30
C PRO A 642 71.57 29.00 -21.00
N ALA A 643 72.67 29.77 -20.83
CA ALA A 643 73.43 29.75 -19.60
C ALA A 643 72.55 30.19 -18.42
N GLY A 644 72.44 29.35 -17.40
CA GLY A 644 71.47 29.56 -16.32
C GLY A 644 71.36 28.36 -15.38
N ARG A 645 70.42 28.46 -14.43
CA ARG A 645 70.05 27.37 -13.53
C ARG A 645 68.72 26.76 -13.96
N TRP A 646 68.70 25.44 -14.11
CA TRP A 646 67.58 24.70 -14.67
C TRP A 646 67.16 23.53 -13.77
N ASP A 647 65.87 23.27 -13.69
CA ASP A 647 65.33 22.03 -13.13
C ASP A 647 65.08 21.04 -14.26
N ILE A 648 65.57 19.80 -14.13
CA ILE A 648 65.47 18.76 -15.14
C ILE A 648 64.72 17.58 -14.55
N GLU A 649 63.72 17.08 -15.27
CA GLU A 649 62.90 15.94 -14.88
C GLU A 649 62.68 15.00 -16.06
N MET A 650 62.77 13.70 -15.82
CA MET A 650 62.46 12.67 -16.79
C MET A 650 61.27 11.86 -16.29
N MET A 651 60.29 11.63 -17.17
CA MET A 651 59.11 10.82 -16.90
C MET A 651 59.01 9.64 -17.86
N ASP A 652 58.50 8.51 -17.38
CA ASP A 652 58.14 7.37 -18.22
C ASP A 652 56.84 7.62 -19.02
N ALA A 653 56.46 6.68 -19.87
CA ALA A 653 55.25 6.76 -20.70
C ALA A 653 53.93 6.80 -19.91
N THR A 654 53.95 6.48 -18.61
CA THR A 654 52.78 6.55 -17.71
C THR A 654 52.71 7.88 -16.95
N GLY A 655 53.70 8.76 -17.10
CA GLY A 655 53.79 10.06 -16.44
C GLY A 655 54.48 10.01 -15.07
N ARG A 656 55.09 8.89 -14.68
CA ARG A 656 55.84 8.79 -13.42
C ARG A 656 57.25 9.36 -13.59
N SER A 657 57.65 10.23 -12.66
CA SER A 657 59.02 10.76 -12.58
C SER A 657 60.02 9.64 -12.28
N VAL A 658 61.02 9.48 -13.16
CA VAL A 658 62.06 8.44 -13.07
C VAL A 658 63.43 9.01 -12.71
N GLN A 659 63.70 10.26 -13.05
CA GLN A 659 64.89 11.01 -12.63
C GLN A 659 64.54 12.49 -12.52
N HIS A 660 65.06 13.18 -11.51
CA HIS A 660 64.83 14.60 -11.31
C HIS A 660 66.02 15.25 -10.59
N GLU A 661 66.44 16.42 -11.04
CA GLU A 661 67.43 17.25 -10.37
C GLU A 661 67.09 18.73 -10.56
N SER A 662 67.29 19.53 -9.51
CA SER A 662 66.88 20.93 -9.47
C SER A 662 68.09 21.88 -9.44
N SER A 663 67.94 23.07 -10.02
CA SER A 663 68.91 24.17 -9.97
C SER A 663 70.31 23.81 -10.53
N ILE A 664 70.35 23.02 -11.61
CA ILE A 664 71.59 22.64 -12.28
C ILE A 664 72.15 23.83 -13.05
N ALA A 665 73.41 24.19 -12.80
CA ALA A 665 74.09 25.24 -13.54
C ALA A 665 74.53 24.72 -14.91
N ILE A 666 73.99 25.30 -15.97
CA ILE A 666 74.28 24.94 -17.36
C ILE A 666 74.97 26.13 -18.03
N ASN A 667 76.06 25.87 -18.76
CA ASN A 667 76.78 26.87 -19.56
C ASN A 667 77.29 26.26 -20.89
N GLY A 668 76.52 25.33 -21.45
CA GLY A 668 76.86 24.53 -22.62
C GLY A 668 76.04 23.23 -22.69
N PRO A 669 76.32 22.32 -23.64
CA PRO A 669 75.70 20.99 -23.71
C PRO A 669 75.79 20.23 -22.38
N LEU A 670 74.65 19.75 -21.89
CA LEU A 670 74.59 18.92 -20.68
C LEU A 670 74.53 17.45 -21.07
N MET A 671 75.45 16.64 -20.56
CA MET A 671 75.39 15.18 -20.70
C MET A 671 74.66 14.59 -19.50
N TRP A 672 73.56 13.90 -19.76
CA TRP A 672 72.71 13.29 -18.76
C TRP A 672 72.80 11.76 -18.79
N PRO A 673 73.12 11.08 -17.67
CA PRO A 673 73.21 9.62 -17.66
C PRO A 673 71.82 8.96 -17.73
N VAL A 674 71.62 8.07 -18.70
CA VAL A 674 70.35 7.32 -18.87
C VAL A 674 70.54 5.80 -18.79
N GLU A 675 71.75 5.34 -18.45
CA GLU A 675 72.11 3.92 -18.31
C GLU A 675 71.22 3.13 -17.33
N GLN A 676 70.61 3.81 -16.35
CA GLN A 676 69.74 3.19 -15.33
C GLN A 676 68.26 3.13 -15.74
N LEU A 677 67.90 3.73 -16.87
CA LEU A 677 66.54 3.70 -17.38
C LEU A 677 66.34 2.44 -18.24
N SER A 678 65.18 1.78 -18.13
CA SER A 678 64.82 0.65 -18.98
C SER A 678 64.60 1.06 -20.45
N ASP A 679 64.63 0.12 -21.39
CA ASP A 679 64.23 0.38 -22.77
C ASP A 679 62.80 0.94 -22.82
N GLY A 680 62.61 2.08 -23.47
CA GLY A 680 61.32 2.77 -23.47
C GLY A 680 61.35 4.19 -24.01
N VAL A 681 60.16 4.79 -24.10
CA VAL A 681 59.98 6.20 -24.46
C VAL A 681 59.89 7.02 -23.18
N TYR A 682 60.69 8.08 -23.11
CA TYR A 682 60.76 8.98 -21.97
C TYR A 682 60.46 10.42 -22.39
N HIS A 683 59.87 11.15 -21.46
CA HIS A 683 59.62 12.58 -21.57
C HIS A 683 60.63 13.34 -20.73
N LEU A 684 61.43 14.19 -21.35
CA LEU A 684 62.26 15.17 -20.67
C LEU A 684 61.44 16.44 -20.44
N ILE A 685 61.49 16.99 -19.24
CA ILE A 685 60.96 18.29 -18.87
C ILE A 685 62.12 19.11 -18.30
N VAL A 686 62.36 20.29 -18.85
CA VAL A 686 63.33 21.26 -18.30
C VAL A 686 62.61 22.56 -17.95
N ARG A 687 62.90 23.11 -16.77
CA ARG A 687 62.23 24.30 -16.24
C ARG A 687 63.24 25.36 -15.80
N GLN A 688 62.94 26.62 -16.08
CA GLN A 688 63.62 27.79 -15.51
C GLN A 688 62.56 28.87 -15.29
N ASP A 689 62.47 29.38 -14.08
CA ASP A 689 61.41 30.30 -13.64
C ASP A 689 60.00 29.73 -13.97
N ASN A 690 59.16 30.48 -14.69
CA ASN A 690 57.81 30.06 -15.12
C ASN A 690 57.77 29.38 -16.50
N LYS A 691 58.92 29.05 -17.10
CA LYS A 691 58.99 28.41 -18.43
C LYS A 691 59.31 26.92 -18.29
N ALA A 692 58.55 26.06 -18.95
CA ALA A 692 58.79 24.62 -18.99
C ALA A 692 58.85 24.13 -20.44
N TYR A 693 59.90 23.39 -20.79
CA TYR A 693 60.08 22.81 -22.12
C TYR A 693 60.04 21.30 -22.02
N ARG A 694 59.32 20.66 -22.95
CA ARG A 694 59.15 19.21 -22.98
C ARG A 694 59.68 18.64 -24.28
N SER A 695 60.49 17.59 -24.19
CA SER A 695 60.99 16.85 -25.35
C SER A 695 60.89 15.35 -25.10
N ARG A 696 61.00 14.54 -26.15
CA ARG A 696 60.86 13.08 -26.08
C ARG A 696 62.11 12.42 -26.60
N PHE A 697 62.55 11.36 -25.92
CA PHE A 697 63.64 10.51 -26.39
C PHE A 697 63.37 9.05 -26.08
N VAL A 698 64.06 8.18 -26.79
CA VAL A 698 63.98 6.73 -26.62
C VAL A 698 65.25 6.27 -25.95
N VAL A 699 65.14 5.47 -24.89
CA VAL A 699 66.26 4.69 -24.35
C VAL A 699 66.23 3.31 -24.98
N ARG A 700 67.38 2.85 -25.49
CA ARG A 700 67.54 1.51 -26.07
C ARG A 700 68.95 0.99 -25.83
N HIS A 701 69.08 -0.03 -24.98
CA HIS A 701 70.35 -0.65 -24.57
C HIS A 701 70.91 -1.70 -25.53
#